data_AF-A0A4Y6PZF4-F1
#
_entry.id   AF-A0A4Y6PZF4-F1
#
_cell.length_a   1.000
_cell.length_b   1.000
_cell.length_c   1.000
_cell.angle_alpha   90.00
_cell.angle_beta   90.00
_cell.angle_gamma   90.00
#
_symmetry.space_group_name_H-M   'P 1'
#
loop_
_entity.id
_entity.type
_entity.pdbx_description
1 polymer ?
#
loop_
_entity_poly.entity_id
_entity_poly.type
_entity_poly.pdbx_seq_one_letter_code
_entity_poly.pdbx_strand_id
1 'polypeptide(L)'
;MASSLGEEGRSGQFGTTARTSIQVTDHNGSVFRAEVYRCVNVTTDPELREALTSGALYEVASPSGEGTFELAVPIQYHDEELELFALVVPEVLRHREFALRSELLDELAAADEELPAYMRAFETVCGVGALEELEARYAAGDRPRAAEPGGDLAADGGAPQQVASDAVSDEERQELERARQEVEETRALLEQDRNQLDQDRQQLDEVASRIDRERARMDEVERELADERASIDELRSELEAMKLNLEQERLRLEQGGPISNAEESTQVVTDDQFIEVVEHDERSEPVETAAPHEATELIESPYVDANEASEPVTEVRIERVDEAQFPERFDEVDADPFGRHVAVIDGRVVAGAKVSDEVIEGIAQAAERSFFVQFDAEANYPVIGLLFAGLDDEQQACASVGWTLDVADSEHELVLNRLGGAVSLQAALYDDAGELRGVWNIAAPLAENVEWIRQRAEKLLTDPDFDAGSYEEVAQAWLEQGDERLGTMRHNFHTDSFAEATTPAQLLLACGIVGFWSTPEKLEYLVANRSFPIDQFEAIQRRVVRRSLQHGLYLNPELRHVAVYMGLAADETELCDRLINEFAELSVGLRENDLDPVQEFENWEQLIELAEEVGVTLDADVLELAEASLKRAQDFQETDIPAEVAPPAPVEPAISDVSFDEIEIDELVVARRSETTGVTYFLPDDAVLDTFDDLASMPREDLELLLEDAKGRLEAAQMLIERFGAEGTQTALEAAEQMNAPQVAALARFVESKAEGLEAELVRCVESGGPSATYIAGRALASIRSTSALPTLLDAYCDDQRRGDKEAFARALATYGKKLLPQLKRTIKKEGHDDALVALIRELERQHEGVLAELAKDRSKKVRAAANEARS
;
A
#
# COMPACT_ATOMS: atom_id res chain seq x y z
N MET A 1 54.00 -39.58 18.51
CA MET A 1 52.52 -39.58 18.56
C MET A 1 52.03 -38.15 18.78
N ALA A 2 52.36 -37.25 17.84
CA ALA A 2 51.95 -35.83 17.87
C ALA A 2 51.79 -35.31 16.42
N SER A 3 51.34 -36.20 15.52
CA SER A 3 51.09 -35.88 14.10
C SER A 3 49.76 -36.47 13.60
N SER A 4 48.90 -36.99 14.48
CA SER A 4 47.58 -37.53 14.09
C SER A 4 46.40 -36.77 14.67
N LEU A 5 46.62 -35.56 15.23
CA LEU A 5 45.57 -34.68 15.76
C LEU A 5 45.38 -33.41 14.88
N GLY A 6 46.15 -33.28 13.79
CA GLY A 6 46.03 -32.16 12.83
C GLY A 6 45.42 -32.54 11.49
N GLU A 7 45.13 -33.83 11.25
CA GLU A 7 44.47 -34.30 10.02
C GLU A 7 42.94 -34.27 10.15
N GLU A 8 42.37 -34.42 11.35
CA GLU A 8 40.91 -34.47 11.54
C GLU A 8 40.23 -33.09 11.34
N GLY A 9 40.94 -31.98 11.54
CA GLY A 9 40.41 -30.62 11.29
C GLY A 9 40.45 -30.16 9.83
N ARG A 10 41.08 -30.93 8.92
CA ARG A 10 41.13 -30.61 7.48
C ARG A 10 39.99 -31.25 6.69
N SER A 11 39.32 -32.26 7.24
CA SER A 11 38.27 -33.04 6.57
C SER A 11 36.84 -32.64 6.96
N GLY A 12 36.67 -31.44 7.48
CA GLY A 12 35.35 -30.89 7.86
C GLY A 12 34.42 -30.69 6.66
N GLN A 13 33.19 -30.22 6.92
CA GLN A 13 32.21 -29.95 5.85
C GLN A 13 32.75 -29.00 4.76
N PHE A 14 33.59 -28.04 5.15
CA PHE A 14 34.25 -27.09 4.23
C PHE A 14 35.53 -27.64 3.58
N GLY A 15 36.04 -28.77 4.08
CA GLY A 15 37.24 -29.44 3.58
C GLY A 15 36.96 -30.52 2.55
N THR A 16 35.70 -30.72 2.14
CA THR A 16 35.35 -31.73 1.12
C THR A 16 34.57 -31.10 -0.03
N THR A 17 34.78 -31.61 -1.24
CA THR A 17 34.01 -31.19 -2.41
C THR A 17 32.53 -31.47 -2.19
N ALA A 18 31.73 -30.41 -2.20
CA ALA A 18 30.30 -30.47 -1.89
C ALA A 18 29.48 -29.97 -3.08
N ARG A 19 28.43 -30.73 -3.41
CA ARG A 19 27.43 -30.34 -4.40
C ARG A 19 26.14 -29.93 -3.72
N THR A 20 25.49 -28.93 -4.29
CA THR A 20 24.13 -28.56 -3.94
C THR A 20 23.25 -28.65 -5.18
N SER A 21 21.95 -28.81 -4.99
CA SER A 21 21.01 -28.80 -6.10
C SER A 21 20.24 -27.51 -6.13
N ILE A 22 20.18 -26.86 -7.28
CA ILE A 22 19.40 -25.66 -7.51
C ILE A 22 18.30 -25.93 -8.54
N GLN A 23 17.23 -25.15 -8.51
CA GLN A 23 16.21 -25.15 -9.56
C GLN A 23 16.59 -24.08 -10.60
N VAL A 24 16.57 -24.47 -11.87
CA VAL A 24 16.89 -23.60 -13.00
C VAL A 24 15.67 -23.57 -13.92
N THR A 25 15.20 -22.39 -14.27
CA THR A 25 14.10 -22.18 -15.21
C THR A 25 14.67 -22.01 -16.61
N ASP A 26 14.23 -22.82 -17.56
CA ASP A 26 14.61 -22.67 -18.96
C ASP A 26 13.83 -21.52 -19.65
N HIS A 27 14.21 -21.17 -20.87
CA HIS A 27 13.56 -20.10 -21.64
C HIS A 27 12.11 -20.43 -22.05
N ASN A 28 11.68 -21.68 -21.91
CA ASN A 28 10.31 -22.12 -22.14
C ASN A 28 9.48 -22.13 -20.85
N GLY A 29 10.05 -21.64 -19.73
CA GLY A 29 9.39 -21.62 -18.42
C GLY A 29 9.38 -22.97 -17.70
N SER A 30 10.05 -24.00 -18.22
CA SER A 30 10.18 -25.29 -17.55
C SER A 30 11.28 -25.23 -16.49
N VAL A 31 10.94 -25.63 -15.27
CA VAL A 31 11.88 -25.68 -14.15
C VAL A 31 12.52 -27.06 -14.08
N PHE A 32 13.84 -27.13 -14.03
CA PHE A 32 14.58 -28.39 -13.84
C PHE A 32 15.63 -28.27 -12.73
N ARG A 33 15.94 -29.40 -12.11
CA ARG A 33 16.93 -29.48 -11.03
C ARG A 33 18.34 -29.67 -11.62
N ALA A 34 19.25 -28.78 -11.28
CA ALA A 34 20.67 -28.84 -11.65
C ALA A 34 21.53 -29.10 -10.42
N GLU A 35 22.54 -29.98 -10.54
CA GLU A 35 23.58 -30.13 -9.52
C GLU A 35 24.73 -29.17 -9.81
N VAL A 36 25.05 -28.31 -8.84
CA VAL A 36 26.16 -27.36 -8.91
C VAL A 36 27.11 -27.58 -7.75
N TYR A 37 28.38 -27.21 -7.93
CA TYR A 37 29.37 -27.29 -6.86
C TYR A 37 29.27 -26.06 -5.97
N ARG A 38 29.18 -26.27 -4.66
CA ARG A 38 29.23 -25.21 -3.65
C ARG A 38 30.62 -25.07 -3.05
N CYS A 39 31.31 -26.20 -2.85
CA CYS A 39 32.70 -26.24 -2.42
C CYS A 39 33.50 -27.19 -3.33
N VAL A 40 34.70 -26.78 -3.71
CA VAL A 40 35.64 -27.55 -4.51
C VAL A 40 36.95 -27.65 -3.76
N ASN A 41 37.29 -28.85 -3.28
CA ASN A 41 38.61 -29.16 -2.75
C ASN A 41 39.48 -29.68 -3.89
N VAL A 42 40.42 -28.85 -4.34
CA VAL A 42 41.31 -29.15 -5.47
C VAL A 42 42.40 -30.15 -5.09
N THR A 43 42.72 -30.26 -3.81
CA THR A 43 43.66 -31.27 -3.32
C THR A 43 43.08 -32.68 -3.46
N THR A 44 41.78 -32.86 -3.23
CA THR A 44 41.10 -34.15 -3.44
C THR A 44 40.66 -34.35 -4.89
N ASP A 45 40.18 -33.29 -5.56
CA ASP A 45 39.56 -33.35 -6.88
C ASP A 45 40.22 -32.34 -7.86
N PRO A 46 41.47 -32.59 -8.31
CA PRO A 46 42.21 -31.64 -9.12
C PRO A 46 41.60 -31.37 -10.50
N GLU A 47 40.80 -32.30 -11.02
CA GLU A 47 40.08 -32.15 -12.29
C GLU A 47 39.04 -31.01 -12.23
N LEU A 48 38.49 -30.72 -11.05
CA LEU A 48 37.51 -29.65 -10.86
C LEU A 48 38.12 -28.25 -10.92
N ARG A 49 39.43 -28.12 -10.70
CA ARG A 49 40.16 -26.86 -10.89
C ARG A 49 40.15 -26.43 -12.35
N GLU A 50 40.39 -27.37 -13.27
CA GLU A 50 40.35 -27.09 -14.71
C GLU A 50 38.92 -26.78 -15.16
N ALA A 51 37.93 -27.46 -14.59
CA ALA A 51 36.52 -27.17 -14.85
C ALA A 51 36.09 -25.78 -14.31
N LEU A 52 36.59 -25.37 -13.14
CA LEU A 52 36.32 -24.05 -12.56
C LEU A 52 36.95 -22.95 -13.41
N THR A 53 38.20 -23.15 -13.83
CA THR A 53 38.95 -22.16 -14.61
C THR A 53 38.49 -22.03 -16.07
N SER A 54 37.97 -23.11 -16.65
CA SER A 54 37.36 -23.06 -17.98
C SER A 54 35.93 -22.48 -17.98
N GLY A 55 35.34 -22.26 -16.80
CA GLY A 55 33.94 -21.86 -16.66
C GLY A 55 32.93 -23.01 -16.80
N ALA A 56 33.39 -24.24 -17.09
CA ALA A 56 32.54 -25.41 -17.28
C ALA A 56 31.70 -25.77 -16.05
N LEU A 57 32.13 -25.39 -14.84
CA LEU A 57 31.32 -25.60 -13.62
C LEU A 57 30.10 -24.67 -13.53
N TYR A 58 30.11 -23.56 -14.28
CA TYR A 58 28.98 -22.65 -14.37
C TYR A 58 28.02 -23.03 -15.51
N GLU A 59 28.37 -23.99 -16.37
CA GLU A 59 27.52 -24.40 -17.49
C GLU A 59 26.67 -25.63 -17.14
N VAL A 60 25.35 -25.52 -17.32
CA VAL A 60 24.42 -26.65 -17.17
C VAL A 60 23.62 -26.86 -18.45
N ALA A 61 23.61 -28.10 -18.94
CA ALA A 61 22.84 -28.46 -20.13
C ALA A 61 21.35 -28.69 -19.77
N SER A 62 20.47 -28.11 -20.59
CA SER A 62 19.03 -28.35 -20.44
C SER A 62 18.66 -29.82 -20.72
N PRO A 63 17.78 -30.45 -19.91
CA PRO A 63 17.21 -31.76 -20.23
C PRO A 63 16.41 -31.79 -21.54
N SER A 64 15.87 -30.64 -21.96
CA SER A 64 15.13 -30.50 -23.23
C SER A 64 16.04 -30.47 -24.47
N GLY A 65 17.36 -30.33 -24.28
CA GLY A 65 18.35 -30.34 -25.35
C GLY A 65 18.53 -29.01 -26.10
N GLU A 66 17.88 -27.93 -25.64
CA GLU A 66 17.83 -26.63 -26.33
C GLU A 66 18.91 -25.61 -25.92
N GLY A 67 19.96 -26.02 -25.19
CA GLY A 67 21.11 -25.15 -24.90
C GLY A 67 21.84 -25.45 -23.59
N THR A 68 22.93 -24.72 -23.37
CA THR A 68 23.68 -24.65 -22.11
C THR A 68 23.39 -23.32 -21.42
N PHE A 69 23.10 -23.36 -20.12
CA PHE A 69 22.86 -22.19 -19.29
C PHE A 69 24.09 -21.87 -18.46
N GLU A 70 24.47 -20.59 -18.42
CA GLU A 70 25.52 -20.08 -17.54
C GLU A 70 24.89 -19.67 -16.21
N LEU A 71 25.37 -20.27 -15.12
CA LEU A 71 24.86 -20.09 -13.78
C LEU A 71 25.77 -19.16 -12.98
N ALA A 72 25.18 -18.10 -12.45
CA ALA A 72 25.86 -17.18 -11.55
C ALA A 72 25.79 -17.72 -10.10
N VAL A 73 26.64 -18.70 -9.75
CA VAL A 73 26.70 -19.30 -8.40
C VAL A 73 28.09 -19.10 -7.80
N PRO A 74 28.24 -18.60 -6.55
CA PRO A 74 29.54 -18.52 -5.90
C PRO A 74 30.07 -19.91 -5.50
N ILE A 75 31.38 -20.11 -5.62
CA ILE A 75 32.04 -21.38 -5.32
C ILE A 75 33.11 -21.17 -4.25
N GLN A 76 33.07 -21.97 -3.18
CA GLN A 76 34.13 -22.04 -2.18
C GLN A 76 35.29 -22.87 -2.74
N TYR A 77 36.46 -22.26 -2.86
CA TYR A 77 37.68 -22.87 -3.38
C TYR A 77 38.60 -23.24 -2.22
N HIS A 78 39.04 -24.50 -2.18
CA HIS A 78 39.93 -25.00 -1.13
C HIS A 78 41.12 -25.77 -1.72
N ASP A 79 42.33 -25.36 -1.31
CA ASP A 79 43.58 -26.04 -1.62
C ASP A 79 44.40 -26.21 -0.33
N GLU A 80 44.51 -27.45 0.14
CA GLU A 80 45.23 -27.81 1.36
C GLU A 80 46.75 -27.75 1.20
N GLU A 81 47.27 -28.00 -0.02
CA GLU A 81 48.71 -27.95 -0.29
C GLU A 81 49.22 -26.50 -0.26
N LEU A 82 48.41 -25.56 -0.78
CA LEU A 82 48.70 -24.13 -0.74
C LEU A 82 48.27 -23.44 0.56
N GLU A 83 47.49 -24.11 1.41
CA GLU A 83 46.81 -23.51 2.56
C GLU A 83 45.96 -22.30 2.14
N LEU A 84 45.21 -22.46 1.05
CA LEU A 84 44.38 -21.44 0.43
C LEU A 84 42.90 -21.81 0.56
N PHE A 85 42.12 -20.90 1.13
CA PHE A 85 40.66 -20.95 1.13
C PHE A 85 40.16 -19.62 0.56
N ALA A 86 39.33 -19.67 -0.48
CA ALA A 86 38.86 -18.49 -1.16
C ALA A 86 37.39 -18.61 -1.58
N LEU A 87 36.67 -17.49 -1.59
CA LEU A 87 35.33 -17.42 -2.14
C LEU A 87 35.40 -16.88 -3.57
N VAL A 88 35.09 -17.72 -4.56
CA VAL A 88 35.12 -17.37 -5.98
C VAL A 88 33.73 -16.90 -6.41
N VAL A 89 33.60 -15.59 -6.63
CA VAL A 89 32.35 -14.94 -7.01
C VAL A 89 32.37 -14.68 -8.52
N PRO A 90 31.36 -15.11 -9.29
CA PRO A 90 31.23 -14.73 -10.71
C PRO A 90 31.16 -13.21 -10.89
N GLU A 91 31.69 -12.67 -12.00
CA GLU A 91 31.77 -11.21 -12.22
C GLU A 91 30.37 -10.54 -12.20
N VAL A 92 29.35 -11.24 -12.70
CA VAL A 92 27.95 -10.80 -12.65
C VAL A 92 27.41 -10.62 -11.22
N LEU A 93 27.97 -11.31 -10.22
CA LEU A 93 27.60 -11.19 -8.81
C LEU A 93 28.52 -10.26 -8.01
N ARG A 94 29.40 -9.49 -8.66
CA ARG A 94 30.32 -8.59 -7.98
C ARG A 94 29.64 -7.59 -7.05
N HIS A 95 28.45 -7.10 -7.41
CA HIS A 95 27.66 -6.20 -6.57
C HIS A 95 27.20 -6.83 -5.24
N ARG A 96 27.17 -8.18 -5.15
CA ARG A 96 26.82 -8.94 -3.93
C ARG A 96 28.02 -9.45 -3.14
N GLU A 97 29.24 -9.06 -3.51
CA GLU A 97 30.47 -9.57 -2.89
C GLU A 97 30.45 -9.53 -1.35
N PHE A 98 30.06 -8.38 -0.77
CA PHE A 98 30.01 -8.21 0.68
C PHE A 98 28.95 -9.08 1.36
N ALA A 99 27.79 -9.24 0.74
CA ALA A 99 26.70 -10.08 1.25
C ALA A 99 27.13 -11.55 1.27
N LEU A 100 27.65 -12.06 0.15
CA LEU A 100 28.14 -13.44 0.03
C LEU A 100 29.31 -13.73 0.97
N ARG A 101 30.17 -12.74 1.22
CA ARG A 101 31.25 -12.83 2.20
C ARG A 101 30.71 -12.93 3.62
N SER A 102 29.68 -12.15 3.97
CA SER A 102 29.03 -12.23 5.28
C SER A 102 28.39 -13.59 5.50
N GLU A 103 27.64 -14.09 4.52
CA GLU A 103 27.00 -15.41 4.56
C GLU A 103 28.03 -16.52 4.81
N LEU A 104 29.19 -16.49 4.12
CA LEU A 104 30.26 -17.46 4.37
C LEU A 104 30.89 -17.31 5.76
N LEU A 105 31.04 -16.09 6.28
CA LEU A 105 31.55 -15.88 7.64
C LEU A 105 30.60 -16.45 8.69
N ASP A 106 29.29 -16.29 8.49
CA ASP A 106 28.27 -16.86 9.37
C ASP A 106 28.27 -18.39 9.30
N GLU A 107 28.40 -18.96 8.10
CA GLU A 107 28.58 -20.42 7.91
C GLU A 107 29.82 -20.95 8.64
N LEU A 108 30.95 -20.26 8.54
CA LEU A 108 32.19 -20.63 9.23
C LEU A 108 32.06 -20.44 10.75
N ALA A 109 31.31 -19.44 11.22
CA ALA A 109 31.08 -19.21 12.65
C ALA A 109 30.14 -20.24 13.26
N ALA A 110 29.14 -20.72 12.51
CA ALA A 110 28.21 -21.76 12.92
C ALA A 110 28.81 -23.17 12.92
N ALA A 111 29.97 -23.34 12.28
CA ALA A 111 30.69 -24.60 12.25
C ALA A 111 31.30 -24.91 13.64
N ASP A 112 30.80 -25.95 14.32
CA ASP A 112 31.31 -26.44 15.61
C ASP A 112 32.72 -27.10 15.52
N GLU A 113 33.40 -26.98 14.38
CA GLU A 113 34.70 -27.61 14.09
C GLU A 113 35.87 -26.62 14.26
N GLU A 114 37.04 -27.10 14.70
CA GLU A 114 38.23 -26.25 14.82
C GLU A 114 38.77 -25.84 13.43
N LEU A 115 38.37 -24.66 12.95
CA LEU A 115 38.78 -24.15 11.64
C LEU A 115 40.27 -23.73 11.60
N PRO A 116 41.04 -24.23 10.61
CA PRO A 116 42.40 -23.76 10.34
C PRO A 116 42.48 -22.24 10.18
N ALA A 117 43.60 -21.64 10.62
CA ALA A 117 43.77 -20.19 10.59
C ALA A 117 43.67 -19.58 9.19
N TYR A 118 44.07 -20.32 8.14
CA TYR A 118 43.96 -19.86 6.76
C TYR A 118 42.52 -19.85 6.23
N MET A 119 41.65 -20.73 6.74
CA MET A 119 40.21 -20.70 6.42
C MET A 119 39.52 -19.51 7.07
N ARG A 120 39.93 -19.13 8.28
CA ARG A 120 39.43 -17.93 8.97
C ARG A 120 39.90 -16.61 8.32
N ALA A 121 40.98 -16.66 7.56
CA ALA A 121 41.55 -15.52 6.84
C ALA A 121 41.35 -15.63 5.33
N PHE A 122 40.20 -16.13 4.89
CA PHE A 122 39.90 -16.35 3.47
C PHE A 122 39.83 -15.05 2.67
N GLU A 123 40.19 -15.13 1.38
CA GLU A 123 40.08 -14.02 0.43
C GLU A 123 38.87 -14.23 -0.50
N THR A 124 38.19 -13.15 -0.86
CA THR A 124 37.14 -13.17 -1.89
C THR A 124 37.74 -12.73 -3.22
N VAL A 125 37.48 -13.49 -4.30
CA VAL A 125 37.94 -13.16 -5.65
C VAL A 125 36.77 -13.07 -6.61
N CYS A 126 36.72 -12.01 -7.40
CA CYS A 126 35.74 -11.82 -8.45
C CYS A 126 36.32 -12.30 -9.79
N GLY A 127 35.67 -13.30 -10.39
CA GLY A 127 36.05 -13.87 -11.66
C GLY A 127 37.22 -14.87 -11.58
N VAL A 128 37.33 -15.68 -12.63
CA VAL A 128 38.29 -16.78 -12.72
C VAL A 128 39.74 -16.29 -12.82
N GLY A 129 40.00 -15.19 -13.55
CA GLY A 129 41.36 -14.66 -13.71
C GLY A 129 41.99 -14.21 -12.38
N ALA A 130 41.18 -13.71 -11.45
CA ALA A 130 41.64 -13.31 -10.12
C ALA A 130 42.03 -14.52 -9.24
N LEU A 131 41.42 -15.69 -9.47
CA LEU A 131 41.77 -16.92 -8.77
C LEU A 131 43.18 -17.41 -9.16
N GLU A 132 43.52 -17.38 -10.45
CA GLU A 132 44.86 -17.77 -10.92
C GLU A 132 45.97 -16.85 -10.35
N GLU A 133 45.69 -15.55 -10.26
CA GLU A 133 46.60 -14.59 -9.63
C GLU A 133 46.75 -14.85 -8.13
N LEU A 134 45.66 -15.19 -7.42
CA LEU A 134 45.68 -15.56 -6.01
C LEU A 134 46.51 -16.83 -5.76
N GLU A 135 46.31 -17.88 -6.55
CA GLU A 135 47.10 -19.11 -6.48
C GLU A 135 48.60 -18.84 -6.70
N ALA A 136 48.93 -18.02 -7.70
CA ALA A 136 50.31 -17.66 -8.00
C ALA A 136 50.99 -16.90 -6.84
N ARG A 137 50.26 -16.00 -6.15
CA ARG A 137 50.74 -15.29 -4.95
C ARG A 137 51.02 -16.26 -3.80
N TYR A 138 50.09 -17.18 -3.53
CA TYR A 138 50.24 -18.18 -2.46
C TYR A 138 51.37 -19.17 -2.77
N ALA A 139 51.51 -19.60 -4.02
CA ALA A 139 52.61 -20.44 -4.47
C ALA A 139 53.99 -19.74 -4.37
N ALA A 140 54.02 -18.40 -4.52
CA ALA A 140 55.21 -17.58 -4.29
C ALA A 140 55.53 -17.37 -2.79
N GLY A 141 54.69 -17.84 -1.89
CA GLY A 141 54.85 -17.73 -0.43
C GLY A 141 54.38 -16.40 0.15
N ASP A 142 53.66 -15.58 -0.61
CA ASP A 142 53.10 -14.31 -0.16
C ASP A 142 51.74 -14.55 0.51
N ARG A 143 51.79 -14.99 1.78
CA ARG A 143 50.61 -15.35 2.57
C ARG A 143 50.15 -14.16 3.43
N PRO A 144 48.84 -13.88 3.51
CA PRO A 144 48.32 -12.86 4.42
C PRO A 144 48.65 -13.23 5.86
N ARG A 145 49.22 -12.28 6.59
CA ARG A 145 49.63 -12.47 7.98
C ARG A 145 48.38 -12.47 8.87
N ALA A 146 47.92 -13.64 9.28
CA ALA A 146 46.85 -13.75 10.28
C ALA A 146 47.23 -12.92 11.52
N ALA A 147 46.36 -12.00 11.92
CA ALA A 147 46.54 -11.23 13.14
C ALA A 147 46.40 -12.20 14.32
N GLU A 148 47.51 -12.56 14.97
CA GLU A 148 47.46 -13.39 16.16
C GLU A 148 46.77 -12.64 17.31
N PRO A 149 45.75 -13.23 17.95
CA PRO A 149 45.12 -12.63 19.12
C PRO A 149 46.01 -12.90 20.35
N GLY A 150 46.68 -11.86 20.84
CA GLY A 150 47.34 -11.85 22.16
C GLY A 150 48.83 -12.18 22.16
N GLY A 151 49.66 -11.18 21.86
CA GLY A 151 51.11 -11.22 22.09
C GLY A 151 51.55 -10.27 23.19
N ASP A 152 52.10 -10.83 24.27
CA ASP A 152 52.63 -10.21 25.49
C ASP A 152 53.41 -8.89 25.32
N LEU A 153 52.95 -7.85 26.04
CA LEU A 153 53.79 -6.73 26.46
C LEU A 153 54.43 -7.06 27.82
N ALA A 154 55.56 -7.78 27.80
CA ALA A 154 56.41 -7.95 28.98
C ALA A 154 57.91 -7.79 28.68
N ALA A 155 58.44 -6.68 29.22
CA ALA A 155 59.71 -6.56 29.93
C ALA A 155 61.05 -6.75 29.19
N ASP A 156 61.73 -5.63 28.99
CA ASP A 156 63.18 -5.43 29.16
C ASP A 156 63.28 -4.15 30.04
N GLY A 157 63.87 -4.07 31.22
CA GLY A 157 65.04 -4.72 31.79
C GLY A 157 65.77 -3.61 32.57
N GLY A 158 65.68 -3.57 33.91
CA GLY A 158 66.39 -2.55 34.70
C GLY A 158 66.06 -2.54 36.18
N ALA A 159 66.79 -3.35 36.97
CA ALA A 159 66.86 -3.19 38.43
C ALA A 159 67.44 -1.81 38.79
N PRO A 160 67.01 -1.17 39.90
CA PRO A 160 67.84 -1.28 41.10
C PRO A 160 67.08 -1.25 42.45
N GLN A 161 67.57 -2.10 43.35
CA GLN A 161 68.04 -1.73 44.70
C GLN A 161 67.04 -1.18 45.74
N GLN A 162 66.85 -2.03 46.76
CA GLN A 162 66.29 -1.70 48.06
C GLN A 162 66.85 -0.39 48.63
N VAL A 163 65.96 0.58 48.87
CA VAL A 163 66.09 1.55 49.96
C VAL A 163 64.72 1.68 50.62
N ALA A 164 64.66 1.26 51.88
CA ALA A 164 63.55 1.57 52.76
C ALA A 164 63.55 3.07 53.08
N SER A 165 62.41 3.74 52.91
CA SER A 165 61.93 4.74 53.88
C SER A 165 60.55 5.26 53.50
N ASP A 166 59.64 5.14 54.46
CA ASP A 166 58.36 5.82 54.58
C ASP A 166 58.37 7.26 54.07
N ALA A 167 57.61 7.52 53.01
CA ALA A 167 56.75 8.67 52.78
C ALA A 167 56.29 8.62 51.31
N VAL A 168 55.37 7.70 50.97
CA VAL A 168 54.53 7.94 49.79
C VAL A 168 53.78 9.22 50.13
N SER A 169 54.06 10.28 49.38
CA SER A 169 53.44 11.57 49.62
C SER A 169 51.91 11.42 49.57
N ASP A 170 51.17 12.19 50.37
CA ASP A 170 49.71 12.15 50.30
C ASP A 170 49.22 12.46 48.86
N GLU A 171 50.03 13.16 48.06
CA GLU A 171 49.80 13.41 46.63
C GLU A 171 49.86 12.13 45.78
N GLU A 172 50.88 11.28 45.93
CA GLU A 172 50.95 10.00 45.20
C GLU A 172 49.84 9.03 45.61
N ARG A 173 49.37 9.09 46.87
CA ARG A 173 48.18 8.32 47.29
C ARG A 173 46.91 8.85 46.66
N GLN A 174 46.75 10.18 46.57
CA GLN A 174 45.61 10.80 45.91
C GLN A 174 45.60 10.55 44.40
N GLU A 175 46.75 10.57 43.73
CA GLU A 175 46.85 10.21 42.31
C GLU A 175 46.50 8.74 42.08
N LEU A 176 46.97 7.83 42.94
CA LEU A 176 46.62 6.41 42.84
C LEU A 176 45.13 6.16 43.12
N GLU A 177 44.51 6.94 44.01
CA GLU A 177 43.07 6.88 44.28
C GLU A 177 42.24 7.41 43.09
N ARG A 178 42.65 8.52 42.46
CA ARG A 178 42.00 9.01 41.24
C ARG A 178 42.12 8.03 40.07
N ALA A 179 43.32 7.49 39.84
CA ALA A 179 43.53 6.48 38.79
C ALA A 179 42.70 5.20 39.05
N ARG A 180 42.47 4.83 40.32
CA ARG A 180 41.56 3.73 40.66
C ARG A 180 40.11 4.07 40.39
N GLN A 181 39.68 5.30 40.69
CA GLN A 181 38.32 5.77 40.37
C GLN A 181 38.08 5.79 38.86
N GLU A 182 39.01 6.32 38.06
CA GLU A 182 38.90 6.30 36.59
C GLU A 182 38.85 4.87 36.03
N VAL A 183 39.63 3.94 36.59
CA VAL A 183 39.57 2.51 36.21
C VAL A 183 38.26 1.85 36.61
N GLU A 184 37.65 2.27 37.72
CA GLU A 184 36.37 1.76 38.19
C GLU A 184 35.21 2.29 37.34
N GLU A 185 35.24 3.58 36.96
CA GLU A 185 34.29 4.21 36.04
C GLU A 185 34.35 3.58 34.65
N THR A 186 35.55 3.40 34.09
CA THR A 186 35.73 2.72 32.79
C THR A 186 35.28 1.27 32.82
N ARG A 187 35.43 0.56 33.95
CA ARG A 187 34.88 -0.79 34.11
C ARG A 187 33.37 -0.80 34.16
N ALA A 188 32.75 0.17 34.84
CA ALA A 188 31.30 0.29 34.91
C ALA A 188 30.70 0.57 33.52
N LEU A 189 31.32 1.46 32.74
CA LEU A 189 30.92 1.71 31.34
C LEU A 189 31.05 0.46 30.47
N LEU A 190 32.17 -0.26 30.54
CA LEU A 190 32.35 -1.50 29.78
C LEU A 190 31.38 -2.63 30.19
N GLU A 191 30.94 -2.64 31.45
CA GLU A 191 29.92 -3.58 31.93
C GLU A 191 28.54 -3.19 31.40
N GLN A 192 28.23 -1.89 31.32
CA GLN A 192 27.02 -1.38 30.67
C GLN A 192 27.00 -1.73 29.18
N ASP A 193 28.08 -1.47 28.45
CA ASP A 193 28.19 -1.80 27.01
C ASP A 193 28.03 -3.31 26.75
N ARG A 194 28.58 -4.15 27.63
CA ARG A 194 28.39 -5.60 27.53
C ARG A 194 26.95 -6.02 27.74
N ASN A 195 26.28 -5.44 28.74
CA ASN A 195 24.87 -5.72 28.98
C ASN A 195 24.01 -5.27 27.79
N GLN A 196 24.35 -4.14 27.17
CA GLN A 196 23.67 -3.66 25.95
C GLN A 196 23.88 -4.64 24.79
N LEU A 197 25.12 -5.04 24.51
CA LEU A 197 25.41 -6.01 23.44
C LEU A 197 24.74 -7.38 23.67
N ASP A 198 24.59 -7.81 24.92
CA ASP A 198 23.86 -9.04 25.25
C ASP A 198 22.34 -8.88 25.02
N GLN A 199 21.78 -7.69 25.24
CA GLN A 199 20.38 -7.39 24.88
C GLN A 199 20.18 -7.35 23.37
N ASP A 200 21.07 -6.66 22.65
CA ASP A 200 21.01 -6.57 21.18
C ASP A 200 21.12 -7.96 20.54
N ARG A 201 21.98 -8.84 21.08
CA ARG A 201 22.06 -10.24 20.65
C ARG A 201 20.76 -11.01 20.88
N GLN A 202 20.11 -10.82 22.03
CA GLN A 202 18.82 -11.47 22.29
C GLN A 202 17.74 -10.99 21.31
N GLN A 203 17.71 -9.69 21.01
CA GLN A 203 16.79 -9.14 20.00
C GLN A 203 17.07 -9.71 18.60
N LEU A 204 18.33 -9.82 18.21
CA LEU A 204 18.70 -10.42 16.92
C LEU A 204 18.31 -11.91 16.83
N ASP A 205 18.49 -12.68 17.91
CA ASP A 205 18.07 -14.08 17.97
C ASP A 205 16.55 -14.24 17.86
N GLU A 206 15.78 -13.31 18.44
CA GLU A 206 14.31 -13.25 18.30
C GLU A 206 13.89 -12.93 16.86
N VAL A 207 14.57 -11.96 16.22
CA VAL A 207 14.33 -11.61 14.81
C VAL A 207 14.68 -12.77 13.89
N ALA A 208 15.81 -13.43 14.10
CA ALA A 208 16.21 -14.62 13.35
C ALA A 208 15.16 -15.74 13.49
N SER A 209 14.72 -16.02 14.72
CA SER A 209 13.67 -17.01 15.00
C SER A 209 12.31 -16.65 14.38
N ARG A 210 12.03 -15.36 14.19
CA ARG A 210 10.85 -14.89 13.46
C ARG A 210 11.00 -15.10 11.95
N ILE A 211 12.16 -14.77 11.38
CA ILE A 211 12.46 -14.98 9.96
C ILE A 211 12.38 -16.46 9.60
N ASP A 212 12.91 -17.35 10.44
CA ASP A 212 12.84 -18.80 10.20
C ASP A 212 11.41 -19.33 10.21
N ARG A 213 10.55 -18.80 11.09
CA ARG A 213 9.12 -19.13 11.11
C ARG A 213 8.40 -18.65 9.85
N GLU A 214 8.71 -17.44 9.38
CA GLU A 214 8.13 -16.90 8.14
C GLU A 214 8.63 -17.67 6.91
N ARG A 215 9.91 -18.04 6.85
CA ARG A 215 10.43 -18.93 5.78
C ARG A 215 9.72 -20.27 5.76
N ALA A 216 9.51 -20.89 6.93
CA ALA A 216 8.77 -22.16 7.02
C ALA A 216 7.30 -22.02 6.56
N ARG A 217 6.67 -20.85 6.79
CA ARG A 217 5.34 -20.55 6.26
C ARG A 217 5.35 -20.39 4.74
N MET A 218 6.31 -19.65 4.19
CA MET A 218 6.43 -19.51 2.74
C MET A 218 6.68 -20.85 2.05
N ASP A 219 7.54 -21.70 2.61
CA ASP A 219 7.78 -23.05 2.09
C ASP A 219 6.50 -23.92 2.07
N GLU A 220 5.55 -23.67 2.97
CA GLU A 220 4.26 -24.35 2.99
C GLU A 220 3.32 -23.79 1.91
N VAL A 221 3.23 -22.47 1.80
CA VAL A 221 2.46 -21.80 0.73
C VAL A 221 2.97 -22.22 -0.65
N GLU A 222 4.28 -22.34 -0.83
CA GLU A 222 4.87 -22.83 -2.09
C GLU A 222 4.48 -24.29 -2.39
N ARG A 223 4.34 -25.15 -1.38
CA ARG A 223 3.83 -26.52 -1.57
C ARG A 223 2.36 -26.51 -1.96
N GLU A 224 1.54 -25.71 -1.29
CA GLU A 224 0.11 -25.61 -1.58
C GLU A 224 -0.12 -25.10 -3.01
N LEU A 225 0.59 -24.04 -3.42
CA LEU A 225 0.56 -23.54 -4.80
C LEU A 225 1.02 -24.58 -5.82
N ALA A 226 2.01 -25.41 -5.49
CA ALA A 226 2.45 -26.49 -6.37
C ALA A 226 1.38 -27.58 -6.53
N ASP A 227 0.69 -27.93 -5.44
CA ASP A 227 -0.41 -28.90 -5.46
C ASP A 227 -1.64 -28.36 -6.21
N GLU A 228 -1.96 -27.08 -6.05
CA GLU A 228 -3.03 -26.41 -6.81
C GLU A 228 -2.74 -26.36 -8.31
N ARG A 229 -1.52 -26.02 -8.70
CA ARG A 229 -1.10 -26.04 -10.11
C ARG A 229 -1.24 -27.45 -10.69
N ALA A 230 -0.87 -28.48 -9.94
CA ALA A 230 -1.06 -29.86 -10.38
C ALA A 230 -2.55 -30.22 -10.57
N SER A 231 -3.42 -29.74 -9.68
CA SER A 231 -4.89 -29.92 -9.78
C SER A 231 -5.47 -29.20 -11.01
N ILE A 232 -5.03 -27.97 -11.28
CA ILE A 232 -5.45 -27.20 -12.47
C ILE A 232 -5.02 -27.90 -13.76
N ASP A 233 -3.81 -28.45 -13.81
CA ASP A 233 -3.33 -29.21 -14.97
C ASP A 233 -4.13 -30.50 -15.19
N GLU A 234 -4.55 -31.18 -14.12
CA GLU A 234 -5.46 -32.33 -14.21
C GLU A 234 -6.81 -31.91 -14.80
N LEU A 235 -7.43 -30.84 -14.30
CA LEU A 235 -8.70 -30.31 -14.83
C LEU A 235 -8.58 -29.86 -16.29
N ARG A 236 -7.47 -29.23 -16.69
CA ARG A 236 -7.20 -28.87 -18.08
C ARG A 236 -7.15 -30.10 -18.97
N SER A 237 -6.51 -31.17 -18.52
CA SER A 237 -6.44 -32.43 -19.26
C SER A 237 -7.82 -33.10 -19.43
N GLU A 238 -8.68 -33.03 -18.41
CA GLU A 238 -10.05 -33.51 -18.48
C GLU A 238 -10.90 -32.70 -19.47
N LEU A 239 -10.74 -31.38 -19.47
CA LEU A 239 -11.46 -30.48 -20.36
C LEU A 239 -11.04 -30.68 -21.81
N GLU A 240 -9.74 -30.88 -22.07
CA GLU A 240 -9.25 -31.27 -23.40
C GLU A 240 -9.84 -32.61 -23.86
N ALA A 241 -9.92 -33.61 -22.98
CA ALA A 241 -10.55 -34.89 -23.29
C ALA A 241 -12.05 -34.74 -23.60
N MET A 242 -12.78 -33.89 -22.85
CA MET A 242 -14.18 -33.58 -23.14
C MET A 242 -14.34 -32.87 -24.48
N LYS A 243 -13.48 -31.89 -24.79
CA LYS A 243 -13.50 -31.17 -26.05
C LYS A 243 -13.27 -32.12 -27.24
N LEU A 244 -12.34 -33.04 -27.11
CA LEU A 244 -12.05 -34.05 -28.14
C LEU A 244 -13.21 -35.04 -28.31
N ASN A 245 -13.90 -35.41 -27.23
CA ASN A 245 -15.12 -36.22 -27.30
C ASN A 245 -16.27 -35.48 -28.01
N LEU A 246 -16.49 -34.20 -27.69
CA LEU A 246 -17.49 -33.37 -28.35
C LEU A 246 -17.19 -33.19 -29.84
N GLU A 247 -15.92 -33.01 -30.20
CA GLU A 247 -15.50 -32.92 -31.60
C GLU A 247 -15.72 -34.24 -32.35
N GLN A 248 -15.45 -35.39 -31.71
CA GLN A 248 -15.79 -36.70 -32.27
C GLN A 248 -17.30 -36.93 -32.43
N GLU A 249 -18.12 -36.49 -31.47
CA GLU A 249 -19.58 -36.56 -31.59
C GLU A 249 -20.09 -35.65 -32.71
N ARG A 250 -19.55 -34.44 -32.83
CA ARG A 250 -19.86 -33.52 -33.92
C ARG A 250 -19.51 -34.14 -35.27
N LEU A 251 -18.33 -34.73 -35.42
CA LEU A 251 -17.92 -35.44 -36.64
C LEU A 251 -18.83 -36.64 -36.94
N ARG A 252 -19.31 -37.36 -35.91
CA ARG A 252 -20.30 -38.44 -36.09
C ARG A 252 -21.65 -37.94 -36.60
N LEU A 253 -22.11 -36.81 -36.09
CA LEU A 253 -23.35 -36.17 -36.55
C LEU A 253 -23.20 -35.64 -37.98
N GLU A 254 -22.06 -35.02 -38.31
CA GLU A 254 -21.75 -34.52 -39.66
C GLU A 254 -21.59 -35.65 -40.68
N GLN A 255 -21.13 -36.84 -40.29
CA GLN A 255 -20.98 -38.00 -41.18
C GLN A 255 -22.27 -38.82 -41.39
N GLY A 256 -23.43 -38.34 -40.91
CA GLY A 256 -24.73 -38.92 -41.24
C GLY A 256 -25.04 -40.21 -40.47
N GLY A 257 -25.24 -40.08 -39.15
CA GLY A 257 -25.91 -41.12 -38.36
C GLY A 257 -27.38 -41.31 -38.78
N PRO A 258 -27.91 -42.56 -38.76
CA PRO A 258 -29.27 -42.85 -39.20
C PRO A 258 -30.30 -42.17 -38.30
N ILE A 259 -31.15 -41.35 -38.91
CA ILE A 259 -32.29 -40.66 -38.27
C ILE A 259 -33.23 -41.72 -37.69
N SER A 260 -33.25 -41.88 -36.37
CA SER A 260 -34.35 -42.56 -35.68
C SER A 260 -35.43 -41.53 -35.34
N ASN A 261 -36.58 -41.68 -35.99
CA ASN A 261 -37.80 -40.93 -35.73
C ASN A 261 -38.16 -40.91 -34.24
N ALA A 262 -38.30 -39.70 -33.68
CA ALA A 262 -39.09 -39.46 -32.47
C ALA A 262 -39.94 -38.21 -32.71
N GLU A 263 -41.20 -38.32 -32.35
CA GLU A 263 -42.33 -37.49 -32.78
C GLU A 263 -42.36 -36.13 -32.07
N GLU A 264 -42.37 -35.04 -32.84
CA GLU A 264 -42.67 -33.69 -32.35
C GLU A 264 -44.18 -33.49 -32.24
N SER A 265 -44.67 -33.20 -31.03
CA SER A 265 -46.05 -32.78 -30.79
C SER A 265 -46.13 -31.24 -30.81
N THR A 266 -46.56 -30.69 -31.95
CA THR A 266 -46.95 -29.28 -32.11
C THR A 266 -48.23 -28.96 -31.33
N GLN A 267 -48.18 -28.00 -30.41
CA GLN A 267 -49.36 -27.40 -29.78
C GLN A 267 -49.61 -25.99 -30.34
N VAL A 268 -50.72 -25.85 -31.06
CA VAL A 268 -51.23 -24.62 -31.66
C VAL A 268 -51.95 -23.81 -30.58
N VAL A 269 -51.60 -22.54 -30.42
CA VAL A 269 -52.39 -21.55 -29.65
C VAL A 269 -52.99 -20.57 -30.67
N THR A 270 -54.31 -20.47 -30.67
CA THR A 270 -55.11 -19.65 -31.58
C THR A 270 -55.43 -18.28 -30.99
N ASP A 271 -55.33 -17.25 -31.83
CA ASP A 271 -55.89 -15.91 -31.68
C ASP A 271 -57.40 -15.95 -31.38
N ASP A 272 -57.81 -15.31 -30.28
CA ASP A 272 -59.13 -14.70 -30.09
C ASP A 272 -59.20 -14.11 -28.68
N GLN A 273 -59.04 -12.78 -28.53
CA GLN A 273 -59.74 -11.92 -27.55
C GLN A 273 -59.22 -10.46 -27.60
N PHE A 274 -59.67 -9.72 -28.61
CA PHE A 274 -59.75 -8.25 -28.55
C PHE A 274 -61.15 -7.85 -28.09
N ILE A 275 -61.25 -6.94 -27.12
CA ILE A 275 -62.48 -6.27 -26.70
C ILE A 275 -62.32 -4.77 -26.96
N GLU A 276 -63.16 -4.24 -27.86
CA GLU A 276 -63.48 -2.81 -28.02
C GLU A 276 -64.33 -2.30 -26.84
N VAL A 277 -64.15 -1.03 -26.42
CA VAL A 277 -65.26 -0.07 -26.12
C VAL A 277 -64.77 1.39 -26.22
N VAL A 278 -65.23 2.07 -27.29
CA VAL A 278 -65.91 3.39 -27.40
C VAL A 278 -65.24 4.75 -27.08
N GLU A 279 -65.33 5.58 -28.13
CA GLU A 279 -65.17 7.01 -28.43
C GLU A 279 -65.62 8.09 -27.41
N HIS A 280 -64.97 9.28 -27.46
CA HIS A 280 -65.68 10.57 -27.70
C HIS A 280 -64.75 11.76 -28.14
N ASP A 281 -64.92 12.15 -29.40
CA ASP A 281 -65.06 13.50 -30.05
C ASP A 281 -64.65 14.81 -29.32
N GLU A 282 -63.86 15.68 -29.98
CA GLU A 282 -64.31 16.99 -30.55
C GLU A 282 -63.14 17.95 -30.96
N ARG A 283 -63.11 18.28 -32.26
CA ARG A 283 -63.04 19.65 -32.88
C ARG A 283 -61.72 20.42 -33.18
N SER A 284 -61.60 20.65 -34.50
CA SER A 284 -61.42 21.91 -35.27
C SER A 284 -60.02 22.45 -35.63
N GLU A 285 -59.81 22.55 -36.96
CA GLU A 285 -58.77 23.30 -37.70
C GLU A 285 -59.15 24.80 -37.94
N PRO A 286 -58.54 25.56 -38.91
CA PRO A 286 -57.21 26.20 -38.92
C PRO A 286 -57.31 27.72 -39.27
N VAL A 287 -56.22 28.50 -39.19
CA VAL A 287 -56.14 29.83 -39.86
C VAL A 287 -54.69 30.18 -40.28
N GLU A 288 -54.47 30.35 -41.59
CA GLU A 288 -53.36 31.10 -42.19
C GLU A 288 -53.50 32.61 -41.95
N THR A 289 -52.40 33.38 -41.87
CA THR A 289 -52.27 34.67 -42.60
C THR A 289 -50.85 35.27 -42.52
N ALA A 290 -50.25 35.44 -43.72
CA ALA A 290 -49.52 36.60 -44.26
C ALA A 290 -48.53 37.45 -43.41
N ALA A 291 -47.34 37.63 -44.01
CA ALA A 291 -46.25 38.59 -43.73
C ALA A 291 -46.66 40.08 -43.97
N PRO A 292 -45.75 41.10 -44.00
CA PRO A 292 -44.33 41.21 -43.59
C PRO A 292 -44.02 42.46 -42.73
N HIS A 293 -42.81 42.58 -42.16
CA HIS A 293 -42.18 43.89 -41.94
C HIS A 293 -40.65 43.84 -42.03
N GLU A 294 -40.13 44.73 -42.88
CA GLU A 294 -38.74 45.14 -43.01
C GLU A 294 -38.23 45.77 -41.71
N ALA A 295 -37.03 45.36 -41.27
CA ALA A 295 -36.12 46.23 -40.55
C ALA A 295 -34.69 45.81 -40.88
N THR A 296 -34.05 46.68 -41.65
CA THR A 296 -32.62 46.77 -41.92
C THR A 296 -31.85 46.85 -40.62
N GLU A 297 -30.93 45.92 -40.34
CA GLU A 297 -29.77 46.20 -39.49
C GLU A 297 -28.64 45.21 -39.76
N LEU A 298 -27.51 45.82 -40.13
CA LEU A 298 -26.13 45.37 -40.22
C LEU A 298 -25.82 43.93 -39.78
N ILE A 299 -25.34 43.14 -40.74
CA ILE A 299 -24.54 41.94 -40.51
C ILE A 299 -23.16 42.42 -40.00
N GLU A 300 -23.02 42.50 -38.68
CA GLU A 300 -21.71 42.36 -38.02
C GLU A 300 -21.65 40.93 -37.49
N SER A 301 -20.92 40.09 -38.24
CA SER A 301 -20.45 38.79 -37.78
C SER A 301 -19.43 39.02 -36.65
N PRO A 302 -19.61 38.43 -35.46
CA PRO A 302 -18.53 38.39 -34.49
C PRO A 302 -17.59 37.28 -34.94
N TYR A 303 -16.56 37.65 -35.69
CA TYR A 303 -15.28 36.97 -35.59
C TYR A 303 -14.83 37.17 -34.14
N VAL A 304 -15.04 36.16 -33.30
CA VAL A 304 -14.42 36.08 -31.98
C VAL A 304 -12.92 35.87 -32.24
N ASP A 305 -12.15 36.91 -31.96
CA ASP A 305 -10.69 36.86 -31.93
C ASP A 305 -10.24 35.70 -31.03
N ALA A 306 -9.41 34.81 -31.57
CA ALA A 306 -8.88 33.61 -30.89
C ALA A 306 -7.84 33.94 -29.80
N ASN A 307 -8.02 35.05 -29.08
CA ASN A 307 -7.08 35.56 -28.09
C ASN A 307 -7.78 36.19 -26.87
N GLU A 308 -9.04 35.83 -26.60
CA GLU A 308 -9.56 35.97 -25.25
C GLU A 308 -8.81 34.98 -24.36
N ALA A 309 -8.04 35.52 -23.41
CA ALA A 309 -7.41 34.74 -22.36
C ALA A 309 -8.52 34.02 -21.59
N SER A 310 -8.79 32.78 -22.00
CA SER A 310 -9.67 31.85 -21.30
C SER A 310 -9.23 31.82 -19.85
N GLU A 311 -10.19 31.94 -18.93
CA GLU A 311 -9.91 31.72 -17.51
C GLU A 311 -9.22 30.35 -17.34
N PRO A 312 -8.21 30.25 -16.47
CA PRO A 312 -7.52 28.98 -16.24
C PRO A 312 -8.54 27.94 -15.80
N VAL A 313 -8.56 26.81 -16.50
CA VAL A 313 -9.40 25.68 -16.16
C VAL A 313 -8.82 25.08 -14.88
N THR A 314 -9.59 25.07 -13.79
CA THR A 314 -9.16 24.54 -12.49
C THR A 314 -9.58 23.09 -12.25
N GLU A 315 -10.56 22.60 -13.01
CA GLU A 315 -11.16 21.27 -12.88
C GLU A 315 -11.39 20.66 -14.26
N VAL A 316 -11.39 19.33 -14.34
CA VAL A 316 -11.68 18.61 -15.58
C VAL A 316 -13.15 18.85 -15.98
N ARG A 317 -13.36 19.34 -17.21
CA ARG A 317 -14.68 19.58 -17.80
C ARG A 317 -14.85 18.72 -19.05
N ILE A 318 -15.82 17.82 -19.01
CA ILE A 318 -16.13 16.90 -20.10
C ILE A 318 -17.61 17.05 -20.46
N GLU A 319 -17.89 17.57 -21.65
CA GLU A 319 -19.25 17.85 -22.11
C GLU A 319 -19.51 17.17 -23.45
N ARG A 320 -20.64 16.47 -23.57
CA ARG A 320 -21.07 15.91 -24.85
C ARG A 320 -21.63 17.02 -25.74
N VAL A 321 -21.28 17.02 -27.02
CA VAL A 321 -21.67 18.04 -28.01
C VAL A 321 -22.30 17.39 -29.24
N ASP A 322 -23.28 18.07 -29.83
CA ASP A 322 -24.01 17.59 -31.01
C ASP A 322 -23.31 17.95 -32.34
N GLU A 323 -22.54 19.03 -32.36
CA GLU A 323 -21.77 19.48 -33.53
C GLU A 323 -20.34 18.92 -33.50
N ALA A 324 -20.06 18.03 -34.44
CA ALA A 324 -18.74 17.45 -34.64
C ALA A 324 -17.95 18.30 -35.65
N GLN A 325 -16.69 18.63 -35.35
CA GLN A 325 -15.71 19.02 -36.38
C GLN A 325 -15.17 17.79 -37.15
N PHE A 326 -15.89 16.68 -37.07
CA PHE A 326 -15.50 15.39 -37.58
C PHE A 326 -16.44 14.91 -38.69
N PRO A 327 -15.94 14.13 -39.66
CA PRO A 327 -16.78 13.45 -40.63
C PRO A 327 -17.77 12.49 -39.97
N GLU A 328 -18.94 12.28 -40.59
CA GLU A 328 -19.95 11.30 -40.12
C GLU A 328 -19.42 9.85 -40.17
N ARG A 329 -18.44 9.58 -41.04
CA ARG A 329 -17.83 8.27 -41.24
C ARG A 329 -16.34 8.29 -40.93
N PHE A 330 -15.87 7.31 -40.16
CA PHE A 330 -14.46 7.21 -39.78
C PHE A 330 -13.53 6.97 -40.98
N ASP A 331 -14.02 6.32 -42.05
CA ASP A 331 -13.24 6.05 -43.28
C ASP A 331 -12.76 7.33 -44.01
N GLU A 332 -13.30 8.50 -43.64
CA GLU A 332 -12.92 9.80 -44.20
C GLU A 332 -11.78 10.48 -43.40
N VAL A 333 -11.39 9.88 -42.28
CA VAL A 333 -10.31 10.33 -41.40
C VAL A 333 -9.03 9.55 -41.73
N ASP A 334 -7.88 10.22 -41.75
CA ASP A 334 -6.58 9.56 -41.94
C ASP A 334 -6.17 8.86 -40.65
N ALA A 335 -6.70 7.65 -40.46
CA ALA A 335 -6.52 6.87 -39.25
C ALA A 335 -5.21 6.09 -39.26
N ASP A 336 -4.62 5.95 -38.08
CA ASP A 336 -3.49 5.07 -37.84
C ASP A 336 -3.89 3.58 -37.98
N PRO A 337 -2.92 2.65 -37.95
CA PRO A 337 -3.18 1.21 -38.02
C PRO A 337 -4.12 0.67 -36.92
N PHE A 338 -4.30 1.42 -35.83
CA PHE A 338 -5.09 1.05 -34.67
C PHE A 338 -6.52 1.63 -34.71
N GLY A 339 -6.90 2.31 -35.78
CA GLY A 339 -8.21 2.95 -35.89
C GLY A 339 -8.35 4.14 -34.93
N ARG A 340 -7.26 4.88 -34.75
CA ARG A 340 -7.17 6.12 -33.97
C ARG A 340 -6.69 7.25 -34.87
N HIS A 341 -7.05 8.47 -34.53
CA HIS A 341 -6.58 9.67 -35.23
C HIS A 341 -6.46 10.81 -34.23
N VAL A 342 -5.34 11.52 -34.23
CA VAL A 342 -5.18 12.75 -33.46
C VAL A 342 -4.52 13.80 -34.32
N ALA A 343 -5.12 14.99 -34.41
CA ALA A 343 -4.58 16.08 -35.22
C ALA A 343 -4.97 17.44 -34.65
N VAL A 344 -4.42 18.50 -35.23
CA VAL A 344 -4.87 19.88 -34.98
C VAL A 344 -5.66 20.37 -36.19
N ILE A 345 -6.97 20.56 -36.04
CA ILE A 345 -7.87 21.08 -37.07
C ILE A 345 -8.40 22.44 -36.62
N ASP A 346 -8.29 23.47 -37.47
CA ASP A 346 -8.72 24.84 -37.17
C ASP A 346 -8.20 25.39 -35.82
N GLY A 347 -7.00 24.96 -35.42
CA GLY A 347 -6.35 25.38 -34.18
C GLY A 347 -6.87 24.69 -32.90
N ARG A 348 -7.68 23.64 -33.04
CA ARG A 348 -8.17 22.78 -31.95
C ARG A 348 -7.59 21.38 -32.08
N VAL A 349 -7.27 20.76 -30.96
CA VAL A 349 -6.87 19.34 -30.94
C VAL A 349 -8.13 18.50 -31.10
N VAL A 350 -8.10 17.57 -32.03
CA VAL A 350 -9.21 16.66 -32.31
C VAL A 350 -8.70 15.23 -32.25
N ALA A 351 -9.43 14.35 -31.56
CA ALA A 351 -9.08 12.94 -31.39
C ALA A 351 -10.26 12.03 -31.79
N GLY A 352 -10.09 11.23 -32.84
CA GLY A 352 -11.09 10.29 -33.35
C GLY A 352 -10.71 8.84 -33.01
N ALA A 353 -11.67 8.01 -32.64
CA ALA A 353 -11.43 6.62 -32.28
C ALA A 353 -12.56 5.69 -32.72
N LYS A 354 -12.21 4.56 -33.34
CA LYS A 354 -13.14 3.45 -33.61
C LYS A 354 -13.16 2.46 -32.44
N VAL A 355 -14.29 2.31 -31.76
CA VAL A 355 -14.45 1.51 -30.55
C VAL A 355 -15.76 0.72 -30.58
N SER A 356 -15.89 -0.30 -29.73
CA SER A 356 -17.13 -1.06 -29.60
C SER A 356 -18.25 -0.21 -28.99
N ASP A 357 -19.50 -0.54 -29.31
CA ASP A 357 -20.67 0.14 -28.73
C ASP A 357 -20.70 0.04 -27.19
N GLU A 358 -20.18 -1.05 -26.63
CA GLU A 358 -20.06 -1.26 -25.18
C GLU A 358 -19.18 -0.19 -24.51
N VAL A 359 -18.04 0.17 -25.11
CA VAL A 359 -17.15 1.22 -24.58
C VAL A 359 -17.84 2.58 -24.65
N ILE A 360 -18.53 2.87 -25.75
CA ILE A 360 -19.24 4.14 -25.96
C ILE A 360 -20.36 4.29 -24.93
N GLU A 361 -21.15 3.23 -24.72
CA GLU A 361 -22.21 3.22 -23.72
C GLU A 361 -21.64 3.29 -22.29
N GLY A 362 -20.55 2.58 -22.00
CA GLY A 362 -19.86 2.63 -20.71
C GLY A 362 -19.41 4.05 -20.35
N ILE A 363 -18.70 4.73 -21.25
CA ILE A 363 -18.30 6.14 -21.04
C ILE A 363 -19.50 7.07 -20.94
N ALA A 364 -20.56 6.82 -21.74
CA ALA A 364 -21.77 7.64 -21.69
C ALA A 364 -22.55 7.45 -20.37
N GLN A 365 -22.53 6.27 -19.77
CA GLN A 365 -23.27 5.93 -18.55
C GLN A 365 -22.48 6.10 -17.25
N ALA A 366 -21.15 6.21 -17.33
CA ALA A 366 -20.27 6.38 -16.18
C ALA A 366 -20.69 7.56 -15.29
N ALA A 367 -20.59 7.36 -13.97
CA ALA A 367 -20.93 8.35 -12.96
C ALA A 367 -19.96 9.53 -13.02
N GLU A 368 -18.66 9.23 -13.15
CA GLU A 368 -17.59 10.18 -13.34
C GLU A 368 -16.89 9.92 -14.68
N ARG A 369 -16.50 10.99 -15.36
CA ARG A 369 -15.73 10.92 -16.61
C ARG A 369 -14.44 11.68 -16.40
N SER A 370 -13.33 11.04 -16.70
CA SER A 370 -12.00 11.57 -16.44
C SER A 370 -11.13 11.49 -17.68
N PHE A 371 -10.17 12.40 -17.74
CA PHE A 371 -9.22 12.48 -18.83
C PHE A 371 -7.80 12.47 -18.26
N PHE A 372 -6.96 11.62 -18.83
CA PHE A 372 -5.60 11.39 -18.39
C PHE A 372 -4.63 11.66 -19.55
N VAL A 373 -3.49 12.26 -19.22
CA VAL A 373 -2.31 12.34 -20.07
C VAL A 373 -1.25 11.46 -19.41
N GLN A 374 -0.97 10.33 -20.03
CA GLN A 374 -0.10 9.29 -19.51
C GLN A 374 1.24 9.26 -20.21
N PHE A 375 2.24 8.71 -19.54
CA PHE A 375 3.58 8.51 -20.08
C PHE A 375 4.10 7.13 -19.70
N ASP A 376 4.50 6.37 -20.70
CA ASP A 376 5.14 5.06 -20.53
C ASP A 376 6.58 5.13 -21.07
N ALA A 377 7.53 4.90 -20.16
CA ALA A 377 8.97 4.88 -20.43
C ALA A 377 9.64 3.55 -20.10
N GLU A 378 8.90 2.55 -19.58
CA GLU A 378 9.45 1.23 -19.30
C GLU A 378 9.59 0.40 -20.57
N ALA A 379 8.85 0.78 -21.61
CA ALA A 379 9.02 0.25 -22.94
C ALA A 379 10.25 0.85 -23.63
N ASN A 380 10.85 0.11 -24.56
CA ASN A 380 12.02 0.55 -25.34
C ASN A 380 11.77 1.81 -26.20
N TYR A 381 10.63 2.49 -26.09
CA TYR A 381 10.32 3.76 -26.74
C TYR A 381 9.37 4.59 -25.87
N PRO A 382 9.61 5.90 -25.66
CA PRO A 382 8.72 6.74 -24.86
C PRO A 382 7.40 7.02 -25.59
N VAL A 383 6.28 6.60 -25.01
CA VAL A 383 4.93 6.83 -25.58
C VAL A 383 4.13 7.74 -24.67
N ILE A 384 3.47 8.74 -25.27
CA ILE A 384 2.53 9.62 -24.57
C ILE A 384 1.11 9.16 -24.89
N GLY A 385 0.35 8.78 -23.87
CA GLY A 385 -1.03 8.35 -24.00
C GLY A 385 -2.01 9.47 -23.65
N LEU A 386 -3.03 9.70 -24.47
CA LEU A 386 -4.23 10.43 -24.09
C LEU A 386 -5.31 9.39 -23.79
N LEU A 387 -5.88 9.40 -22.59
CA LEU A 387 -6.88 8.42 -22.17
C LEU A 387 -8.15 9.13 -21.72
N PHE A 388 -9.27 8.77 -22.32
CA PHE A 388 -10.60 9.19 -21.90
C PHE A 388 -11.32 7.99 -21.29
N ALA A 389 -11.69 8.07 -20.02
CA ALA A 389 -12.29 6.97 -19.28
C ALA A 389 -13.57 7.37 -18.56
N GLY A 390 -14.51 6.44 -18.51
CA GLY A 390 -15.59 6.43 -17.54
C GLY A 390 -15.12 5.71 -16.29
N LEU A 391 -15.27 6.33 -15.13
CA LEU A 391 -14.91 5.76 -13.85
C LEU A 391 -16.14 5.28 -13.08
N ASP A 392 -15.97 4.21 -12.32
CA ASP A 392 -16.94 3.75 -11.33
C ASP A 392 -16.75 4.43 -9.96
N ASP A 393 -17.59 4.05 -9.00
CA ASP A 393 -17.55 4.59 -7.63
C ASP A 393 -16.22 4.27 -6.90
N GLU A 394 -15.44 3.28 -7.40
CA GLU A 394 -14.14 2.89 -6.86
C GLU A 394 -12.95 3.56 -7.58
N GLN A 395 -13.22 4.55 -8.45
CA GLN A 395 -12.20 5.22 -9.28
C GLN A 395 -11.46 4.26 -10.22
N GLN A 396 -12.07 3.14 -10.61
CA GLN A 396 -11.59 2.23 -11.64
C GLN A 396 -12.24 2.54 -12.98
N ALA A 397 -11.50 2.30 -14.07
CA ALA A 397 -12.04 2.48 -15.41
C ALA A 397 -13.07 1.37 -15.69
N CYS A 398 -14.33 1.74 -15.90
CA CYS A 398 -15.36 0.81 -16.36
C CYS A 398 -15.42 0.72 -17.90
N ALA A 399 -14.97 1.78 -18.57
CA ALA A 399 -14.76 1.83 -20.01
C ALA A 399 -13.72 2.92 -20.33
N SER A 400 -12.83 2.66 -21.29
CA SER A 400 -11.80 3.62 -21.65
C SER A 400 -11.46 3.60 -23.15
N VAL A 401 -10.97 4.74 -23.63
CA VAL A 401 -10.47 4.92 -25.00
C VAL A 401 -9.18 5.71 -24.97
N GLY A 402 -8.14 5.16 -25.58
CA GLY A 402 -6.80 5.73 -25.60
C GLY A 402 -6.34 6.13 -27.01
N TRP A 403 -5.50 7.16 -27.07
CA TRP A 403 -4.74 7.60 -28.25
C TRP A 403 -3.27 7.72 -27.87
N THR A 404 -2.36 7.27 -28.74
CA THR A 404 -0.92 7.36 -28.51
C THR A 404 -0.32 8.47 -29.36
N LEU A 405 0.68 9.16 -28.82
CA LEU A 405 1.41 10.24 -29.47
C LEU A 405 2.90 9.92 -29.44
N ASP A 406 3.53 10.08 -30.60
CA ASP A 406 4.97 9.96 -30.81
C ASP A 406 5.62 11.35 -30.78
N VAL A 407 6.58 11.57 -29.89
CA VAL A 407 7.31 12.84 -29.77
C VAL A 407 8.23 13.10 -30.96
N ALA A 408 8.65 12.06 -31.69
CA ALA A 408 9.46 12.19 -32.88
C ALA A 408 8.64 12.58 -34.14
N ASP A 409 7.32 12.40 -34.10
CA ASP A 409 6.44 12.75 -35.21
C ASP A 409 6.04 14.23 -35.18
N SER A 410 6.17 14.91 -36.32
CA SER A 410 5.94 16.35 -36.40
C SER A 410 4.47 16.77 -36.26
N GLU A 411 3.51 15.90 -36.59
CA GLU A 411 2.08 16.18 -36.40
C GLU A 411 1.70 16.02 -34.93
N HIS A 412 2.19 14.96 -34.29
CA HIS A 412 2.04 14.76 -32.85
C HIS A 412 2.76 15.85 -32.03
N GLU A 413 3.92 16.33 -32.47
CA GLU A 413 4.61 17.46 -31.84
C GLU A 413 3.73 18.73 -31.84
N LEU A 414 3.01 18.98 -32.94
CA LEU A 414 2.06 20.10 -33.02
C LEU A 414 0.90 19.94 -32.03
N VAL A 415 0.38 18.72 -31.87
CA VAL A 415 -0.66 18.37 -30.90
C VAL A 415 -0.16 18.62 -29.47
N LEU A 416 1.02 18.09 -29.11
CA LEU A 416 1.62 18.24 -27.79
C LEU A 416 1.90 19.70 -27.46
N ASN A 417 2.45 20.47 -28.40
CA ASN A 417 2.68 21.91 -28.23
C ASN A 417 1.37 22.68 -27.96
N ARG A 418 0.25 22.26 -28.57
CA ARG A 418 -1.05 22.89 -28.33
C ARG A 418 -1.60 22.52 -26.94
N LEU A 419 -1.54 21.24 -26.58
CA LEU A 419 -1.99 20.73 -25.28
C LEU A 419 -1.15 21.27 -24.11
N GLY A 420 0.16 21.45 -24.31
CA GLY A 420 1.06 22.06 -23.32
C GLY A 420 0.78 23.54 -23.05
N GLY A 421 0.07 24.24 -23.94
CA GLY A 421 -0.43 25.58 -23.68
C GLY A 421 -1.77 25.60 -22.93
N ALA A 422 -2.70 24.73 -23.35
CA ALA A 422 -3.96 24.48 -22.67
C ALA A 422 -4.52 23.13 -23.14
N VAL A 423 -4.81 22.22 -22.20
CA VAL A 423 -5.39 20.93 -22.54
C VAL A 423 -6.87 21.12 -22.84
N SER A 424 -7.16 21.27 -24.13
CA SER A 424 -8.50 21.33 -24.68
C SER A 424 -8.55 20.56 -25.99
N LEU A 425 -9.42 19.55 -26.06
CA LEU A 425 -9.58 18.73 -27.25
C LEU A 425 -11.04 18.29 -27.46
N GLN A 426 -11.37 17.93 -28.70
CA GLN A 426 -12.64 17.33 -29.05
C GLN A 426 -12.43 15.85 -29.39
N ALA A 427 -13.02 14.95 -28.59
CA ALA A 427 -12.97 13.50 -28.80
C ALA A 427 -14.22 13.01 -29.53
N ALA A 428 -14.05 12.31 -30.65
CA ALA A 428 -15.14 11.70 -31.42
C ALA A 428 -15.02 10.17 -31.41
N LEU A 429 -16.09 9.50 -31.00
CA LEU A 429 -16.15 8.04 -30.92
C LEU A 429 -17.07 7.47 -32.01
N TYR A 430 -16.53 6.52 -32.74
CA TYR A 430 -17.16 5.81 -33.84
C TYR A 430 -17.34 4.35 -33.47
N ASP A 431 -18.43 3.74 -33.92
CA ASP A 431 -18.68 2.32 -33.72
C ASP A 431 -17.86 1.42 -34.65
N ASP A 432 -18.04 0.09 -34.53
CA ASP A 432 -17.40 -0.89 -35.41
C ASP A 432 -17.78 -0.77 -36.90
N ALA A 433 -18.90 -0.11 -37.21
CA ALA A 433 -19.31 0.22 -38.58
C ALA A 433 -18.65 1.52 -39.10
N GLY A 434 -17.96 2.26 -38.23
CA GLY A 434 -17.35 3.55 -38.52
C GLY A 434 -18.35 4.71 -38.52
N GLU A 435 -19.53 4.55 -37.92
CA GLU A 435 -20.52 5.61 -37.77
C GLU A 435 -20.27 6.41 -36.49
N LEU A 436 -20.36 7.74 -36.57
CA LEU A 436 -20.18 8.62 -35.42
C LEU A 436 -21.32 8.42 -34.39
N ARG A 437 -20.96 8.06 -33.15
CA ARG A 437 -21.92 7.83 -32.05
C ARG A 437 -21.92 8.94 -31.00
N GLY A 438 -20.80 9.63 -30.82
CA GLY A 438 -20.72 10.73 -29.87
C GLY A 438 -19.48 11.59 -30.04
N VAL A 439 -19.60 12.83 -29.57
CA VAL A 439 -18.53 13.82 -29.54
C VAL A 439 -18.49 14.47 -28.16
N TRP A 440 -17.29 14.62 -27.60
CA TRP A 440 -17.05 15.21 -26.29
C TRP A 440 -16.02 16.32 -26.39
N ASN A 441 -16.32 17.47 -25.80
CA ASN A 441 -15.34 18.50 -25.54
C ASN A 441 -14.71 18.23 -24.17
N ILE A 442 -13.39 18.12 -24.15
CA ILE A 442 -12.60 17.85 -22.95
C ILE A 442 -11.71 19.06 -22.71
N ALA A 443 -11.75 19.59 -21.49
CA ALA A 443 -10.82 20.60 -20.99
C ALA A 443 -10.28 20.16 -19.62
N ALA A 444 -8.97 20.22 -19.41
CA ALA A 444 -8.35 19.73 -18.17
C ALA A 444 -7.18 20.62 -17.71
N PRO A 445 -6.89 20.70 -16.40
CA PRO A 445 -5.75 21.44 -15.84
C PRO A 445 -4.41 20.68 -16.02
N LEU A 446 -4.15 20.10 -17.20
CA LEU A 446 -3.00 19.18 -17.41
C LEU A 446 -1.90 19.76 -18.31
N ALA A 447 -1.89 21.08 -18.53
CA ALA A 447 -0.93 21.73 -19.43
C ALA A 447 0.52 21.53 -18.97
N GLU A 448 0.78 21.69 -17.66
CA GLU A 448 2.11 21.45 -17.09
C GLU A 448 2.52 19.98 -17.15
N ASN A 449 1.57 19.05 -16.96
CA ASN A 449 1.81 17.61 -17.11
C ASN A 449 2.27 17.28 -18.53
N VAL A 450 1.58 17.79 -19.55
CA VAL A 450 1.94 17.57 -20.96
C VAL A 450 3.36 18.06 -21.23
N GLU A 451 3.70 19.26 -20.76
CA GLU A 451 5.03 19.83 -20.98
C GLU A 451 6.12 19.05 -20.22
N TRP A 452 5.84 18.62 -18.99
CA TRP A 452 6.74 17.78 -18.20
C TRP A 452 6.99 16.43 -18.89
N ILE A 453 5.93 15.76 -19.35
CA ILE A 453 6.01 14.49 -20.09
C ILE A 453 6.80 14.68 -21.39
N ARG A 454 6.51 15.74 -22.15
CA ARG A 454 7.18 16.06 -23.42
C ARG A 454 8.69 16.22 -23.23
N GLN A 455 9.11 17.02 -22.25
CA GLN A 455 10.53 17.23 -21.94
C GLN A 455 11.24 15.93 -21.53
N ARG A 456 10.54 15.07 -20.78
CA ARG A 456 11.08 13.77 -20.35
C ARG A 456 11.28 12.84 -21.54
N ALA A 457 10.29 12.73 -22.41
CA ALA A 457 10.36 11.94 -23.64
C ALA A 457 11.49 12.43 -24.58
N GLU A 458 11.60 13.74 -24.80
CA GLU A 458 12.69 14.34 -25.60
C GLU A 458 14.07 14.03 -25.02
N LYS A 459 14.20 14.09 -23.68
CA LYS A 459 15.45 13.79 -22.98
C LYS A 459 15.86 12.33 -23.19
N LEU A 460 14.92 11.39 -23.11
CA LEU A 460 15.18 9.96 -23.36
C LEU A 460 15.60 9.73 -24.82
N LEU A 461 14.89 10.30 -25.79
CA LEU A 461 15.22 10.15 -27.22
C LEU A 461 16.56 10.80 -27.61
N THR A 462 17.04 11.77 -26.83
CA THR A 462 18.34 12.42 -27.06
C THR A 462 19.48 11.69 -26.34
N ASP A 463 19.18 10.77 -25.42
CA ASP A 463 20.19 10.02 -24.68
C ASP A 463 20.89 9.01 -25.61
N PRO A 464 22.22 9.11 -25.80
CA PRO A 464 22.94 8.21 -26.69
C PRO A 464 22.95 6.75 -26.22
N ASP A 465 22.67 6.49 -24.93
CA ASP A 465 22.62 5.15 -24.36
C ASP A 465 21.21 4.52 -24.43
N PHE A 466 20.19 5.27 -24.88
CA PHE A 466 18.82 4.80 -25.02
C PHE A 466 18.61 4.09 -26.37
N ASP A 467 18.40 2.76 -26.34
CA ASP A 467 18.08 1.96 -27.51
C ASP A 467 16.59 2.08 -27.84
N ALA A 468 16.25 3.10 -28.64
CA ALA A 468 14.89 3.35 -29.08
C ALA A 468 14.40 2.19 -29.98
N GLY A 469 13.52 1.35 -29.44
CA GLY A 469 12.75 0.34 -30.15
C GLY A 469 11.72 0.94 -31.10
N SER A 470 10.70 0.16 -31.48
CA SER A 470 9.66 0.62 -32.39
C SER A 470 8.51 1.29 -31.64
N TYR A 471 8.20 2.54 -31.98
CA TYR A 471 6.99 3.23 -31.49
C TYR A 471 5.72 2.40 -31.70
N GLU A 472 5.56 1.78 -32.88
CA GLU A 472 4.37 1.00 -33.22
C GLU A 472 4.15 -0.19 -32.27
N GLU A 473 5.23 -0.87 -31.86
CA GLU A 473 5.15 -2.03 -30.96
C GLU A 473 4.73 -1.60 -29.55
N VAL A 474 5.31 -0.50 -29.05
CA VAL A 474 5.00 0.04 -27.73
C VAL A 474 3.60 0.64 -27.69
N ALA A 475 3.23 1.40 -28.72
CA ALA A 475 1.90 1.99 -28.84
C ALA A 475 0.82 0.91 -28.87
N GLN A 476 1.05 -0.20 -29.57
CA GLN A 476 0.14 -1.34 -29.56
C GLN A 476 0.01 -1.96 -28.17
N ALA A 477 1.13 -2.25 -27.50
CA ALA A 477 1.13 -2.82 -26.15
C ALA A 477 0.37 -1.91 -25.16
N TRP A 478 0.62 -0.60 -25.22
CA TRP A 478 -0.09 0.38 -24.40
C TRP A 478 -1.60 0.41 -24.68
N LEU A 479 -2.00 0.29 -25.96
CA LEU A 479 -3.41 0.23 -26.34
C LEU A 479 -4.12 -1.05 -25.88
N GLU A 480 -3.39 -2.15 -25.66
CA GLU A 480 -3.92 -3.46 -25.23
C GLU A 480 -4.08 -3.59 -23.70
N GLN A 481 -3.38 -2.79 -22.90
CA GLN A 481 -3.37 -2.88 -21.42
C GLN A 481 -4.74 -2.66 -20.71
N GLY A 482 -5.81 -2.29 -21.42
CA GLY A 482 -7.17 -2.22 -20.83
C GLY A 482 -7.25 -1.36 -19.56
N ASP A 483 -7.86 -1.92 -18.51
CA ASP A 483 -8.15 -1.25 -17.22
C ASP A 483 -6.93 -1.15 -16.29
N GLU A 484 -5.88 -1.96 -16.52
CA GLU A 484 -4.64 -1.92 -15.72
C GLU A 484 -3.84 -0.62 -15.94
N ARG A 485 -4.21 0.19 -16.94
CA ARG A 485 -3.55 1.45 -17.31
C ARG A 485 -3.56 2.54 -16.25
N LEU A 486 -4.55 2.56 -15.35
CA LEU A 486 -4.56 3.53 -14.24
C LEU A 486 -3.61 3.12 -13.10
N GLY A 487 -2.99 1.95 -13.23
CA GLY A 487 -2.09 1.34 -12.27
C GLY A 487 -2.76 1.00 -10.93
N THR A 488 -1.99 0.44 -10.01
CA THR A 488 -2.49 -0.10 -8.74
C THR A 488 -2.50 0.92 -7.60
N MET A 489 -1.62 1.93 -7.61
CA MET A 489 -1.55 2.91 -6.53
C MET A 489 -2.66 3.97 -6.65
N ARG A 490 -3.35 4.21 -5.54
CA ARG A 490 -4.42 5.21 -5.41
C ARG A 490 -3.93 6.40 -4.59
N HIS A 491 -4.42 7.59 -4.91
CA HIS A 491 -4.21 8.80 -4.12
C HIS A 491 -5.54 9.50 -3.86
N ASN A 492 -5.64 10.19 -2.74
CA ASN A 492 -6.84 10.95 -2.34
C ASN A 492 -6.62 12.46 -2.47
N PHE A 493 -5.64 12.90 -3.26
CA PHE A 493 -5.38 14.32 -3.48
C PHE A 493 -6.49 15.00 -4.30
N HIS A 494 -6.87 16.18 -3.86
CA HIS A 494 -7.77 17.13 -4.49
C HIS A 494 -7.13 18.52 -4.37
N THR A 495 -7.58 19.51 -5.13
CA THR A 495 -7.04 20.89 -5.11
C THR A 495 -6.89 21.48 -3.69
N ASP A 496 -7.84 21.15 -2.81
CA ASP A 496 -7.90 21.65 -1.44
C ASP A 496 -7.38 20.67 -0.38
N SER A 497 -6.70 19.58 -0.75
CA SER A 497 -6.12 18.65 0.23
C SER A 497 -5.24 19.35 1.26
N PHE A 498 -5.44 19.00 2.54
CA PHE A 498 -4.77 19.60 3.70
C PHE A 498 -4.98 21.13 3.83
N ALA A 499 -6.02 21.71 3.21
CA ALA A 499 -6.39 23.12 3.43
C ALA A 499 -6.76 23.41 4.89
N GLU A 500 -7.34 22.44 5.57
CA GLU A 500 -7.85 22.57 6.95
C GLU A 500 -6.87 22.03 8.01
N ALA A 501 -5.84 21.28 7.59
CA ALA A 501 -4.82 20.75 8.47
C ALA A 501 -4.08 21.89 9.19
N THR A 502 -4.28 22.02 10.50
CA THR A 502 -3.75 23.13 11.29
C THR A 502 -3.05 22.69 12.57
N THR A 503 -3.31 21.48 13.05
CA THR A 503 -2.65 20.97 14.26
C THR A 503 -1.34 20.25 13.91
N PRO A 504 -0.36 20.21 14.83
CA PRO A 504 0.87 19.44 14.64
C PRO A 504 0.64 17.99 14.19
N ALA A 505 -0.27 17.24 14.82
CA ALA A 505 -0.52 15.84 14.46
C ALA A 505 -1.07 15.68 13.03
N GLN A 506 -2.03 16.54 12.63
CA GLN A 506 -2.56 16.54 11.26
C GLN A 506 -1.49 16.91 10.22
N LEU A 507 -0.62 17.86 10.55
CA LEU A 507 0.46 18.31 9.68
C LEU A 507 1.60 17.29 9.59
N LEU A 508 1.88 16.54 10.66
CA LEU A 508 2.83 15.45 10.65
C LEU A 508 2.37 14.33 9.70
N LEU A 509 1.10 13.94 9.77
CA LEU A 509 0.49 13.01 8.82
C LEU A 509 0.54 13.55 7.39
N ALA A 510 0.23 14.83 7.19
CA ALA A 510 0.30 15.48 5.88
C ALA A 510 1.73 15.48 5.32
N CYS A 511 2.75 15.74 6.15
CA CYS A 511 4.16 15.62 5.78
C CYS A 511 4.51 14.20 5.32
N GLY A 512 4.05 13.18 6.05
CA GLY A 512 4.26 11.77 5.67
C GLY A 512 3.65 11.43 4.31
N ILE A 513 2.36 11.75 4.11
CA ILE A 513 1.64 11.46 2.87
C ILE A 513 2.24 12.23 1.69
N VAL A 514 2.38 13.56 1.82
CA VAL A 514 2.90 14.39 0.71
C VAL A 514 4.38 14.07 0.47
N GLY A 515 5.16 13.80 1.52
CA GLY A 515 6.55 13.37 1.41
C GLY A 515 6.70 12.07 0.62
N PHE A 516 5.91 11.05 0.94
CA PHE A 516 5.86 9.78 0.20
C PHE A 516 5.60 10.00 -1.30
N TRP A 517 4.58 10.80 -1.63
CA TRP A 517 4.22 11.11 -3.03
C TRP A 517 5.19 12.09 -3.72
N SER A 518 6.06 12.76 -2.96
CA SER A 518 7.08 13.65 -3.51
C SER A 518 8.36 12.92 -3.92
N THR A 519 8.52 11.65 -3.53
CA THR A 519 9.65 10.81 -3.97
C THR A 519 9.64 10.68 -5.50
N PRO A 520 10.81 10.63 -6.18
CA PRO A 520 10.87 10.69 -7.65
C PRO A 520 9.98 9.66 -8.35
N GLU A 521 9.99 8.41 -7.91
CA GLU A 521 9.21 7.31 -8.49
C GLU A 521 7.70 7.51 -8.29
N LYS A 522 7.28 7.97 -7.09
CA LYS A 522 5.86 8.17 -6.78
C LYS A 522 5.31 9.43 -7.42
N LEU A 523 6.11 10.48 -7.52
CA LEU A 523 5.77 11.68 -8.26
C LEU A 523 5.61 11.38 -9.75
N GLU A 524 6.56 10.62 -10.32
CA GLU A 524 6.46 10.15 -11.70
C GLU A 524 5.16 9.35 -11.89
N TYR A 525 4.87 8.37 -11.03
CA TYR A 525 3.61 7.62 -11.09
C TYR A 525 2.36 8.53 -10.97
N LEU A 526 2.36 9.47 -10.03
CA LEU A 526 1.24 10.39 -9.79
C LEU A 526 0.94 11.27 -11.02
N VAL A 527 1.98 11.72 -11.72
CA VAL A 527 1.87 12.61 -12.88
C VAL A 527 1.68 11.81 -14.18
N ALA A 528 2.47 10.76 -14.39
CA ALA A 528 2.55 9.98 -15.62
C ALA A 528 1.48 8.88 -15.73
N ASN A 529 0.96 8.35 -14.63
CA ASN A 529 -0.07 7.30 -14.67
C ASN A 529 -1.43 7.86 -14.24
N ARG A 530 -1.45 8.63 -13.15
CA ARG A 530 -2.68 9.18 -12.58
C ARG A 530 -3.05 10.57 -13.09
N SER A 531 -2.16 11.22 -13.84
CA SER A 531 -2.36 12.56 -14.40
C SER A 531 -2.85 13.58 -13.37
N PHE A 532 -2.38 13.49 -12.13
CA PHE A 532 -2.69 14.51 -11.15
C PHE A 532 -1.98 15.82 -11.53
N PRO A 533 -2.66 16.99 -11.52
CA PRO A 533 -2.06 18.24 -11.99
C PRO A 533 -0.83 18.63 -11.17
N ILE A 534 0.30 18.88 -11.86
CA ILE A 534 1.58 19.25 -11.21
C ILE A 534 1.42 20.55 -10.41
N ASP A 535 0.78 21.55 -10.98
CA ASP A 535 0.55 22.86 -10.34
C ASP A 535 -0.24 22.75 -9.02
N GLN A 536 -1.25 21.86 -9.00
CA GLN A 536 -2.04 21.56 -7.81
C GLN A 536 -1.22 20.79 -6.78
N PHE A 537 -0.44 19.80 -7.20
CA PHE A 537 0.41 19.04 -6.28
C PHE A 537 1.47 19.93 -5.64
N GLU A 538 2.11 20.79 -6.43
CA GLU A 538 3.02 21.80 -5.91
C GLU A 538 2.30 22.72 -4.93
N ALA A 539 1.07 23.17 -5.22
CA ALA A 539 0.31 24.00 -4.29
C ALA A 539 0.02 23.29 -2.95
N ILE A 540 -0.20 21.97 -2.97
CA ILE A 540 -0.34 21.12 -1.77
C ILE A 540 0.99 21.04 -1.02
N GLN A 541 2.10 20.71 -1.70
CA GLN A 541 3.44 20.66 -1.10
C GLN A 541 3.78 21.98 -0.42
N ARG A 542 3.62 23.10 -1.13
CA ARG A 542 3.89 24.46 -0.60
C ARG A 542 3.07 24.76 0.65
N ARG A 543 1.83 24.27 0.71
CA ARG A 543 0.92 24.49 1.84
C ARG A 543 1.33 23.69 3.06
N VAL A 544 1.59 22.39 2.87
CA VAL A 544 2.04 21.49 3.94
C VAL A 544 3.39 21.95 4.47
N VAL A 545 4.40 22.13 3.63
CA VAL A 545 5.74 22.58 4.03
C VAL A 545 5.68 23.88 4.83
N ARG A 546 4.94 24.89 4.36
CA ARG A 546 4.86 26.18 5.05
C ARG A 546 4.23 26.06 6.44
N ARG A 547 3.21 25.22 6.61
CA ARG A 547 2.52 25.05 7.89
C ARG A 547 3.33 24.17 8.83
N SER A 548 3.87 23.06 8.35
CA SER A 548 4.74 22.16 9.13
C SER A 548 5.98 22.88 9.66
N LEU A 549 6.58 23.76 8.87
CA LEU A 549 7.67 24.64 9.30
C LEU A 549 7.27 25.54 10.50
N GLN A 550 6.02 26.00 10.58
CA GLN A 550 5.54 26.82 11.71
C GLN A 550 5.40 26.00 13.01
N HIS A 551 5.38 24.67 12.93
CA HIS A 551 5.36 23.80 14.09
C HIS A 551 6.70 23.12 14.33
N GLY A 552 7.71 23.37 13.48
CA GLY A 552 9.01 22.72 13.58
C GLY A 552 8.96 21.21 13.28
N LEU A 553 7.98 20.76 12.51
CA LEU A 553 7.89 19.35 12.14
C LEU A 553 8.95 18.99 11.11
N TYR A 554 9.57 17.83 11.28
CA TYR A 554 10.53 17.30 10.33
C TYR A 554 9.92 17.19 8.92
N LEU A 555 10.75 17.48 7.92
CA LEU A 555 10.44 17.39 6.51
C LEU A 555 11.39 16.37 5.89
N ASN A 556 10.85 15.40 5.14
CA ASN A 556 11.67 14.46 4.38
C ASN A 556 12.48 15.18 3.29
N PRO A 557 13.54 14.56 2.74
CA PRO A 557 14.47 15.21 1.81
C PRO A 557 13.80 15.96 0.66
N GLU A 558 12.77 15.37 0.07
CA GLU A 558 12.02 15.95 -1.03
C GLU A 558 11.30 17.24 -0.63
N LEU A 559 10.66 17.25 0.55
CA LEU A 559 10.00 18.45 1.08
C LEU A 559 11.00 19.51 1.58
N ARG A 560 12.20 19.10 2.02
CA ARG A 560 13.30 20.05 2.34
C ARG A 560 13.72 20.82 1.09
N HIS A 561 13.89 20.11 -0.04
CA HIS A 561 14.19 20.76 -1.32
C HIS A 561 13.10 21.74 -1.75
N VAL A 562 11.82 21.38 -1.58
CA VAL A 562 10.70 22.29 -1.82
C VAL A 562 10.79 23.52 -0.92
N ALA A 563 11.08 23.35 0.38
CA ALA A 563 11.19 24.47 1.32
C ALA A 563 12.29 25.48 0.92
N VAL A 564 13.46 24.97 0.53
CA VAL A 564 14.59 25.80 0.05
C VAL A 564 14.27 26.45 -1.29
N TYR A 565 13.70 25.70 -2.25
CA TYR A 565 13.31 26.21 -3.57
C TYR A 565 12.28 27.35 -3.48
N MET A 566 11.35 27.25 -2.53
CA MET A 566 10.37 28.30 -2.24
C MET A 566 10.95 29.54 -1.54
N GLY A 567 12.21 29.49 -1.10
CA GLY A 567 12.85 30.54 -0.30
C GLY A 567 12.28 30.67 1.10
N LEU A 568 11.76 29.58 1.70
CA LEU A 568 11.37 29.56 3.11
C LEU A 568 12.60 29.52 4.04
N ALA A 569 13.74 29.06 3.51
CA ALA A 569 15.08 29.15 4.05
C ALA A 569 16.06 29.36 2.89
N ALA A 570 17.24 29.95 3.14
CA ALA A 570 18.25 30.16 2.10
C ALA A 570 18.98 28.86 1.71
N ASP A 571 19.16 27.96 2.68
CA ASP A 571 19.79 26.64 2.53
C ASP A 571 19.23 25.65 3.56
N GLU A 572 19.68 24.40 3.50
CA GLU A 572 19.23 23.34 4.41
C GLU A 572 19.71 23.58 5.86
N THR A 573 20.79 24.33 6.06
CA THR A 573 21.31 24.67 7.40
C THR A 573 20.35 25.63 8.09
N GLU A 574 19.96 26.73 7.43
CA GLU A 574 18.97 27.67 7.94
C GLU A 574 17.60 27.00 8.13
N LEU A 575 17.24 26.07 7.25
CA LEU A 575 16.01 25.29 7.40
C LEU A 575 16.03 24.43 8.67
N CYS A 576 17.11 23.68 8.88
CA CYS A 576 17.30 22.84 10.07
C CYS A 576 17.25 23.67 11.36
N ASP A 577 18.03 24.76 11.43
CA ASP A 577 18.02 25.69 12.57
C ASP A 577 16.60 26.19 12.87
N ARG A 578 15.84 26.53 11.82
CA ARG A 578 14.47 27.01 11.98
C ARG A 578 13.53 25.93 12.50
N LEU A 579 13.60 24.72 11.95
CA LEU A 579 12.76 23.60 12.39
C LEU A 579 12.98 23.27 13.86
N ILE A 580 14.25 23.17 14.28
CA ILE A 580 14.62 22.90 15.68
C ILE A 580 14.09 23.98 16.62
N ASN A 581 14.26 25.26 16.26
CA ASN A 581 13.80 26.36 17.10
C ASN A 581 12.27 26.38 17.24
N GLU A 582 11.53 26.20 16.15
CA GLU A 582 10.07 26.20 16.15
C GLU A 582 9.52 25.00 16.94
N PHE A 583 10.19 23.82 16.84
CA PHE A 583 9.79 22.62 17.58
C PHE A 583 10.13 22.71 19.06
N ALA A 584 11.28 23.30 19.43
CA ALA A 584 11.64 23.54 20.82
C ALA A 584 10.58 24.40 21.53
N GLU A 585 10.06 25.44 20.86
CA GLU A 585 8.96 26.24 21.40
C GLU A 585 7.67 25.43 21.59
N LEU A 586 7.38 24.52 20.66
CA LEU A 586 6.23 23.62 20.73
C LEU A 586 6.35 22.65 21.92
N SER A 587 7.49 21.97 22.07
CA SER A 587 7.76 21.01 23.15
C SER A 587 7.75 21.62 24.55
N VAL A 588 8.16 22.90 24.69
CA VAL A 588 8.10 23.62 25.98
C VAL A 588 6.66 24.07 26.32
N GLY A 589 5.71 23.90 25.39
CA GLY A 589 4.30 24.28 25.58
C GLY A 589 4.03 25.77 25.41
N LEU A 590 4.88 26.48 24.65
CA LEU A 590 4.60 27.87 24.24
C LEU A 590 3.50 27.93 23.18
N ARG A 591 3.27 26.82 22.48
CA ARG A 591 2.23 26.61 21.47
C ARG A 591 1.45 25.35 21.80
N GLU A 592 0.24 25.23 21.25
CA GLU A 592 -0.59 24.05 21.40
C GLU A 592 0.05 22.87 20.67
N ASN A 593 0.28 21.77 21.40
CA ASN A 593 0.88 20.55 20.91
C ASN A 593 -0.09 19.39 21.15
N ASP A 594 -0.56 18.78 20.07
CA ASP A 594 -1.44 17.61 20.08
C ASP A 594 -0.71 16.32 19.67
N LEU A 595 0.62 16.37 19.51
CA LEU A 595 1.42 15.16 19.28
C LEU A 595 1.40 14.27 20.53
N ASP A 596 1.28 12.97 20.31
CA ASP A 596 1.50 12.01 21.38
C ASP A 596 3.01 11.94 21.75
N PRO A 597 3.36 11.40 22.94
CA PRO A 597 4.76 11.36 23.37
C PRO A 597 5.71 10.61 22.42
N VAL A 598 5.21 9.61 21.69
CA VAL A 598 6.00 8.82 20.74
C VAL A 598 6.27 9.66 19.49
N GLN A 599 5.24 10.29 18.92
CA GLN A 599 5.36 11.21 17.79
C GLN A 599 6.29 12.39 18.09
N GLU A 600 6.20 12.95 19.31
CA GLU A 600 7.09 14.04 19.72
C GLU A 600 8.55 13.59 19.76
N PHE A 601 8.81 12.37 20.26
CA PHE A 601 10.14 11.77 20.28
C PHE A 601 10.66 11.47 18.87
N GLU A 602 9.86 10.84 18.01
CA GLU A 602 10.25 10.52 16.62
C GLU A 602 10.59 11.79 15.83
N ASN A 603 9.84 12.87 16.01
CA ASN A 603 10.16 14.16 15.38
C ASN A 603 11.49 14.73 15.88
N TRP A 604 11.78 14.63 17.19
CA TRP A 604 13.08 15.03 17.75
C TRP A 604 14.24 14.22 17.15
N GLU A 605 14.10 12.90 17.08
CA GLU A 605 15.11 12.00 16.52
C GLU A 605 15.45 12.39 15.08
N GLN A 606 14.43 12.59 14.23
CA GLN A 606 14.61 12.97 12.83
C GLN A 606 15.22 14.38 12.67
N LEU A 607 14.90 15.33 13.55
CA LEU A 607 15.53 16.65 13.55
C LEU A 607 17.00 16.62 13.99
N ILE A 608 17.35 15.73 14.94
CA ILE A 608 18.74 15.54 15.36
C ILE A 608 19.55 14.92 14.23
N GLU A 609 19.02 13.88 13.58
CA GLU A 609 19.66 13.26 12.43
C GLU A 609 19.87 14.27 11.29
N LEU A 610 18.87 15.12 11.02
CA LEU A 610 18.99 16.24 10.07
C LEU A 610 20.10 17.22 10.48
N ALA A 611 20.20 17.57 11.76
CA ALA A 611 21.23 18.48 12.24
C ALA A 611 22.64 17.90 12.03
N GLU A 612 22.80 16.59 12.27
CA GLU A 612 24.04 15.89 12.00
C GLU A 612 24.36 15.82 10.50
N GLU A 613 23.37 15.51 9.66
CA GLU A 613 23.50 15.45 8.20
C GLU A 613 24.00 16.78 7.62
N VAL A 614 23.43 17.89 8.07
CA VAL A 614 23.73 19.23 7.54
C VAL A 614 24.87 19.91 8.30
N GLY A 615 25.32 19.34 9.42
CA GLY A 615 26.44 19.84 10.23
C GLY A 615 26.08 21.02 11.15
N VAL A 616 24.82 21.11 11.59
CA VAL A 616 24.34 22.06 12.60
C VAL A 616 24.68 21.54 13.99
N THR A 617 25.29 22.37 14.83
CA THR A 617 25.57 22.01 16.22
C THR A 617 24.39 22.34 17.11
N LEU A 618 23.79 21.33 17.73
CA LEU A 618 22.67 21.49 18.65
C LEU A 618 23.10 22.06 20.00
N ASP A 619 22.30 22.96 20.55
CA ASP A 619 22.49 23.48 21.90
C ASP A 619 22.15 22.39 22.94
N ALA A 620 22.85 22.42 24.09
CA ALA A 620 22.63 21.45 25.17
C ALA A 620 21.17 21.41 25.67
N ASP A 621 20.52 22.58 25.73
CA ASP A 621 19.12 22.70 26.15
C ASP A 621 18.16 21.97 25.20
N VAL A 622 18.48 21.90 23.90
CA VAL A 622 17.68 21.17 22.89
C VAL A 622 17.83 19.67 23.07
N LEU A 623 19.06 19.20 23.32
CA LEU A 623 19.32 17.79 23.61
C LEU A 623 18.60 17.34 24.90
N GLU A 624 18.58 18.18 25.94
CA GLU A 624 17.82 17.90 27.16
C GLU A 624 16.32 17.77 26.90
N LEU A 625 15.75 18.57 25.98
CA LEU A 625 14.34 18.45 25.58
C LEU A 625 14.05 17.14 24.84
N ALA A 626 14.93 16.74 23.92
CA ALA A 626 14.81 15.47 23.19
C ALA A 626 14.90 14.27 24.14
N GLU A 627 15.85 14.27 25.08
CA GLU A 627 15.98 13.24 26.13
C GLU A 627 14.73 13.18 27.03
N ALA A 628 14.17 14.33 27.39
CA ALA A 628 12.93 14.40 28.16
C ALA A 628 11.73 13.86 27.35
N SER A 629 11.72 14.03 26.03
CA SER A 629 10.71 13.45 25.14
C SER A 629 10.83 11.93 25.07
N LEU A 630 12.05 11.40 24.88
CA LEU A 630 12.31 9.95 24.90
C LEU A 630 11.80 9.29 26.19
N LYS A 631 12.09 9.91 27.33
CA LYS A 631 11.62 9.40 28.63
C LYS A 631 10.09 9.37 28.70
N ARG A 632 9.41 10.40 28.20
CA ARG A 632 7.93 10.43 28.15
C ARG A 632 7.39 9.34 27.21
N ALA A 633 8.03 9.08 26.09
CA ALA A 633 7.66 8.01 25.17
C ALA A 633 7.82 6.62 25.81
N GLN A 634 8.91 6.38 26.52
CA GLN A 634 9.15 5.14 27.27
C GLN A 634 8.09 4.93 28.36
N ASP A 635 7.83 5.96 29.17
CA ASP A 635 6.79 5.92 30.21
C ASP A 635 5.40 5.63 29.60
N PHE A 636 5.11 6.18 28.42
CA PHE A 636 3.86 5.95 27.69
C PHE A 636 3.73 4.49 27.21
N GLN A 637 4.79 3.93 26.61
CA GLN A 637 4.81 2.53 26.16
C GLN A 637 4.74 1.53 27.32
N GLU A 638 5.42 1.79 28.44
CA GLU A 638 5.37 0.93 29.63
C GLU A 638 3.98 0.89 30.28
N THR A 639 3.22 1.99 30.16
CA THR A 639 1.86 2.07 30.71
C THR A 639 0.83 1.33 29.84
N ASP A 640 1.11 1.15 28.54
CA ASP A 640 0.28 0.40 27.59
C ASP A 640 0.60 -1.11 27.52
N ILE A 641 1.63 -1.59 28.23
CA ILE A 641 1.83 -3.03 28.46
C ILE A 641 0.84 -3.46 29.57
N PRO A 642 -0.12 -4.37 29.31
CA PRO A 642 -1.02 -4.85 30.35
C PRO A 642 -0.19 -5.60 31.39
N ALA A 643 0.02 -4.95 32.54
CA ALA A 643 0.75 -5.51 33.66
C ALA A 643 0.18 -6.90 34.03
N GLU A 644 1.08 -7.87 34.09
CA GLU A 644 0.84 -9.24 34.53
C GLU A 644 -0.08 -9.28 35.77
N VAL A 645 -1.21 -9.98 35.64
CA VAL A 645 -2.35 -9.95 36.55
C VAL A 645 -1.96 -10.38 37.97
N ALA A 646 -1.70 -9.41 38.84
CA ALA A 646 -1.93 -9.55 40.28
C ALA A 646 -3.43 -9.36 40.56
N PRO A 647 -4.06 -10.16 41.45
CA PRO A 647 -5.50 -10.12 41.66
C PRO A 647 -5.92 -8.77 42.26
N PRO A 648 -6.85 -8.01 41.64
CA PRO A 648 -7.15 -6.67 42.11
C PRO A 648 -8.03 -6.70 43.36
N ALA A 649 -7.66 -5.86 44.32
CA ALA A 649 -8.59 -5.33 45.31
C ALA A 649 -9.63 -4.43 44.60
N PRO A 650 -10.85 -4.28 45.14
CA PRO A 650 -11.91 -3.54 44.45
C PRO A 650 -11.59 -2.03 44.48
N VAL A 651 -11.24 -1.49 43.32
CA VAL A 651 -11.13 -0.04 43.08
C VAL A 651 -12.06 0.29 41.91
N GLU A 652 -12.86 1.33 42.11
CA GLU A 652 -13.90 1.83 41.21
C GLU A 652 -13.30 2.27 39.85
N PRO A 653 -13.97 2.04 38.71
CA PRO A 653 -13.43 2.37 37.41
C PRO A 653 -13.49 3.88 37.18
N ALA A 654 -12.33 4.50 37.06
CA ALA A 654 -12.19 5.78 36.38
C ALA A 654 -12.14 5.49 34.87
N ILE A 655 -13.24 5.80 34.19
CA ILE A 655 -13.35 5.75 32.74
C ILE A 655 -12.54 6.95 32.22
N SER A 656 -11.47 6.70 31.48
CA SER A 656 -10.80 7.72 30.67
C SER A 656 -11.67 7.98 29.44
N ASP A 657 -12.22 9.19 29.35
CA ASP A 657 -12.84 9.71 28.12
C ASP A 657 -11.76 9.82 27.04
N VAL A 658 -11.69 8.82 26.16
CA VAL A 658 -11.04 8.96 24.85
C VAL A 658 -12.08 9.59 23.93
N SER A 659 -11.90 10.86 23.58
CA SER A 659 -12.75 11.56 22.62
C SER A 659 -12.38 11.12 21.21
N PHE A 660 -13.30 10.44 20.54
CA PHE A 660 -13.22 10.05 19.13
C PHE A 660 -13.78 11.18 18.27
N ASP A 661 -12.96 12.16 17.89
CA ASP A 661 -13.36 13.18 16.91
C ASP A 661 -12.78 12.87 15.51
N GLU A 662 -13.70 12.85 14.54
CA GLU A 662 -13.54 13.18 13.10
C GLU A 662 -12.46 12.48 12.24
N ILE A 663 -12.43 11.15 12.23
CA ILE A 663 -12.21 10.41 10.98
C ILE A 663 -13.45 9.53 10.80
N GLU A 664 -14.13 9.62 9.66
CA GLU A 664 -15.19 8.66 9.33
C GLU A 664 -14.52 7.28 9.20
N ILE A 665 -14.43 6.52 10.30
CA ILE A 665 -13.85 5.17 10.37
C ILE A 665 -14.51 4.24 9.33
N ASP A 666 -15.70 4.62 8.83
CA ASP A 666 -16.38 3.99 7.71
C ASP A 666 -15.58 4.05 6.37
N GLU A 667 -14.62 4.94 6.17
CA GLU A 667 -13.80 5.00 4.93
C GLU A 667 -12.64 3.99 4.89
N LEU A 668 -12.19 3.46 6.03
CA LEU A 668 -11.01 2.58 6.15
C LEU A 668 -11.31 1.07 6.12
N VAL A 669 -12.54 0.69 5.74
CA VAL A 669 -12.99 -0.71 5.74
C VAL A 669 -13.37 -1.14 4.33
N VAL A 670 -12.56 -2.01 3.72
CA VAL A 670 -12.78 -2.57 2.40
C VAL A 670 -13.70 -3.78 2.47
N ALA A 671 -14.72 -3.80 1.63
CA ALA A 671 -15.53 -4.99 1.40
C ALA A 671 -14.80 -5.90 0.41
N ARG A 672 -14.43 -7.11 0.82
CA ARG A 672 -13.82 -8.12 -0.06
C ARG A 672 -14.66 -9.37 -0.10
N ARG A 673 -14.94 -9.87 -1.30
CA ARG A 673 -15.71 -11.10 -1.48
C ARG A 673 -14.74 -12.28 -1.57
N SER A 674 -14.83 -13.23 -0.64
CA SER A 674 -14.09 -14.49 -0.76
C SER A 674 -14.65 -15.28 -1.93
N GLU A 675 -13.75 -15.78 -2.79
CA GLU A 675 -14.12 -16.65 -3.91
C GLU A 675 -14.63 -18.00 -3.40
N THR A 676 -14.02 -18.51 -2.34
CA THR A 676 -14.28 -19.84 -1.77
C THR A 676 -15.59 -19.89 -1.00
N THR A 677 -15.85 -18.92 -0.13
CA THR A 677 -17.10 -18.89 0.66
C THR A 677 -18.23 -18.15 -0.05
N GLY A 678 -17.91 -17.28 -1.02
CA GLY A 678 -18.85 -16.40 -1.70
C GLY A 678 -19.38 -15.26 -0.83
N VAL A 679 -18.90 -15.13 0.41
CA VAL A 679 -19.32 -14.15 1.41
C VAL A 679 -18.47 -12.88 1.30
N THR A 680 -19.11 -11.73 1.49
CA THR A 680 -18.42 -10.45 1.60
C THR A 680 -17.95 -10.25 3.03
N TYR A 681 -16.63 -10.29 3.22
CA TYR A 681 -15.97 -9.94 4.46
C TYR A 681 -15.59 -8.45 4.44
N PHE A 682 -15.50 -7.86 5.62
CA PHE A 682 -15.13 -6.45 5.78
C PHE A 682 -13.80 -6.39 6.52
N LEU A 683 -12.80 -5.79 5.91
CA LEU A 683 -11.43 -5.81 6.42
C LEU A 683 -10.86 -4.40 6.47
N PRO A 684 -10.04 -4.06 7.48
CA PRO A 684 -9.19 -2.88 7.41
C PRO A 684 -8.25 -2.94 6.19
N ASP A 685 -7.85 -1.77 5.66
CA ASP A 685 -7.05 -1.65 4.43
C ASP A 685 -5.77 -2.52 4.40
N ASP A 686 -5.18 -2.82 5.56
CA ASP A 686 -3.95 -3.58 5.73
C ASP A 686 -4.12 -5.11 5.86
N ALA A 687 -5.36 -5.61 5.94
CA ALA A 687 -5.62 -7.04 6.11
C ALA A 687 -5.62 -7.82 4.78
N VAL A 688 -5.03 -9.02 4.81
CA VAL A 688 -4.85 -9.93 3.66
C VAL A 688 -6.01 -10.94 3.60
N LEU A 689 -6.59 -11.13 2.41
CA LEU A 689 -7.80 -11.95 2.22
C LEU A 689 -7.56 -13.47 2.31
N ASP A 690 -6.34 -13.91 2.00
CA ASP A 690 -5.97 -15.35 1.90
C ASP A 690 -6.20 -16.12 3.21
N THR A 691 -6.30 -15.41 4.33
CA THR A 691 -6.57 -16.00 5.65
C THR A 691 -7.96 -16.64 5.78
N PHE A 692 -8.97 -16.19 5.03
CA PHE A 692 -10.35 -16.66 5.23
C PHE A 692 -10.59 -18.08 4.73
N ASP A 693 -9.83 -18.52 3.74
CA ASP A 693 -10.01 -19.83 3.13
C ASP A 693 -9.49 -20.94 4.07
N ASP A 694 -8.38 -20.66 4.77
CA ASP A 694 -7.87 -21.50 5.86
C ASP A 694 -8.90 -21.60 7.00
N LEU A 695 -9.43 -20.45 7.44
CA LEU A 695 -10.38 -20.36 8.54
C LEU A 695 -11.73 -21.02 8.23
N ALA A 696 -12.13 -21.09 6.96
CA ALA A 696 -13.38 -21.72 6.54
C ALA A 696 -13.41 -23.22 6.86
N SER A 697 -12.25 -23.87 6.94
CA SER A 697 -12.13 -25.30 7.27
C SER A 697 -11.97 -25.57 8.77
N MET A 698 -11.53 -24.59 9.57
CA MET A 698 -11.21 -24.76 10.99
C MET A 698 -12.45 -25.16 11.83
N PRO A 699 -12.30 -25.98 12.88
CA PRO A 699 -13.39 -26.25 13.81
C PRO A 699 -13.69 -25.02 14.68
N ARG A 700 -14.90 -24.97 15.26
CA ARG A 700 -15.34 -23.86 16.12
C ARG A 700 -14.36 -23.57 17.27
N GLU A 701 -13.86 -24.61 17.92
CA GLU A 701 -12.96 -24.51 19.07
C GLU A 701 -11.65 -23.79 18.72
N ASP A 702 -11.13 -24.03 17.51
CA ASP A 702 -9.90 -23.39 17.03
C ASP A 702 -10.16 -21.92 16.63
N LEU A 703 -11.34 -21.64 16.05
CA LEU A 703 -11.75 -20.26 15.79
C LEU A 703 -11.96 -19.47 17.09
N GLU A 704 -12.53 -20.10 18.13
CA GLU A 704 -12.67 -19.48 19.45
C GLU A 704 -11.30 -19.23 20.10
N LEU A 705 -10.31 -20.10 19.88
CA LEU A 705 -8.93 -19.88 20.33
C LEU A 705 -8.27 -18.71 19.57
N LEU A 706 -8.52 -18.57 18.26
CA LEU A 706 -8.02 -17.47 17.45
C LEU A 706 -8.61 -16.11 17.85
N LEU A 707 -9.75 -16.07 18.54
CA LEU A 707 -10.24 -14.81 19.12
C LEU A 707 -9.29 -14.24 20.18
N GLU A 708 -8.40 -15.04 20.77
CA GLU A 708 -7.40 -14.56 21.72
C GLU A 708 -6.23 -13.86 21.00
N ASP A 709 -5.97 -14.17 19.72
CA ASP A 709 -4.88 -13.59 18.93
C ASP A 709 -5.26 -12.23 18.32
N ALA A 710 -4.51 -11.18 18.64
CA ALA A 710 -4.75 -9.83 18.14
C ALA A 710 -4.77 -9.73 16.59
N LYS A 711 -4.03 -10.59 15.88
CA LYS A 711 -3.91 -10.53 14.41
C LYS A 711 -5.01 -11.25 13.66
N GLY A 712 -5.63 -12.29 14.24
CA GLY A 712 -6.66 -13.11 13.59
C GLY A 712 -8.06 -12.97 14.19
N ARG A 713 -8.21 -12.13 15.22
CA ARG A 713 -9.46 -12.00 16.00
C ARG A 713 -10.63 -11.55 15.13
N LEU A 714 -10.42 -10.62 14.21
CA LEU A 714 -11.50 -10.08 13.37
C LEU A 714 -12.01 -11.13 12.38
N GLU A 715 -11.08 -11.80 11.71
CA GLU A 715 -11.33 -12.84 10.72
C GLU A 715 -12.02 -14.03 11.38
N ALA A 716 -11.52 -14.47 12.54
CA ALA A 716 -12.15 -15.51 13.34
C ALA A 716 -13.55 -15.12 13.82
N ALA A 717 -13.77 -13.87 14.26
CA ALA A 717 -15.08 -13.37 14.66
C ALA A 717 -16.09 -13.38 13.50
N GLN A 718 -15.70 -12.88 12.33
CA GLN A 718 -16.56 -12.89 11.14
C GLN A 718 -16.87 -14.32 10.69
N MET A 719 -15.87 -15.22 10.73
CA MET A 719 -16.04 -16.63 10.40
C MET A 719 -16.96 -17.36 11.38
N LEU A 720 -16.86 -17.06 12.68
CA LEU A 720 -17.74 -17.60 13.71
C LEU A 720 -19.20 -17.21 13.48
N ILE A 721 -19.45 -15.94 13.17
CA ILE A 721 -20.79 -15.45 12.85
C ILE A 721 -21.31 -16.10 11.56
N GLU A 722 -20.49 -16.20 10.52
CA GLU A 722 -20.91 -16.77 9.24
C GLU A 722 -21.31 -18.24 9.37
N ARG A 723 -20.46 -19.05 10.02
CA ARG A 723 -20.63 -20.51 10.04
C ARG A 723 -21.55 -21.01 11.14
N PHE A 724 -21.55 -20.34 12.30
CA PHE A 724 -22.28 -20.79 13.48
C PHE A 724 -23.46 -19.88 13.85
N GLY A 725 -23.68 -18.79 13.10
CA GLY A 725 -24.83 -17.90 13.25
C GLY A 725 -24.97 -17.39 14.68
N ALA A 726 -26.13 -17.59 15.28
CA ALA A 726 -26.43 -17.14 16.64
C ALA A 726 -25.45 -17.68 17.69
N GLU A 727 -25.00 -18.93 17.56
CA GLU A 727 -24.09 -19.51 18.57
C GLU A 727 -22.68 -18.93 18.49
N GLY A 728 -22.24 -18.46 17.32
CA GLY A 728 -20.95 -17.79 17.14
C GLY A 728 -21.02 -16.29 17.41
N THR A 729 -22.20 -15.68 17.23
CA THR A 729 -22.39 -14.23 17.39
C THR A 729 -22.09 -13.75 18.80
N GLN A 730 -22.53 -14.49 19.83
CA GLN A 730 -22.26 -14.09 21.21
C GLN A 730 -20.75 -14.05 21.50
N THR A 731 -20.03 -15.13 21.17
CA THR A 731 -18.59 -15.23 21.40
C THR A 731 -17.81 -14.19 20.60
N ALA A 732 -18.19 -13.97 19.34
CA ALA A 732 -17.56 -12.97 18.48
C ALA A 732 -17.72 -11.54 19.01
N LEU A 733 -18.91 -11.20 19.52
CA LEU A 733 -19.16 -9.88 20.09
C LEU A 733 -18.51 -9.68 21.46
N GLU A 734 -18.40 -10.73 22.29
CA GLU A 734 -17.62 -10.67 23.53
C GLU A 734 -16.13 -10.40 23.26
N ALA A 735 -15.57 -10.98 22.20
CA ALA A 735 -14.19 -10.72 21.78
C ALA A 735 -13.99 -9.31 21.18
N ALA A 736 -15.06 -8.68 20.69
CA ALA A 736 -14.99 -7.33 20.13
C ALA A 736 -14.59 -6.25 21.16
N GLU A 737 -14.70 -6.55 22.46
CA GLU A 737 -14.22 -5.65 23.53
C GLU A 737 -12.69 -5.51 23.54
N GLN A 738 -11.96 -6.42 22.90
CA GLN A 738 -10.50 -6.36 22.77
C GLN A 738 -10.05 -5.86 21.39
N MET A 739 -10.99 -5.60 20.47
CA MET A 739 -10.67 -5.13 19.11
C MET A 739 -10.36 -3.64 19.09
N ASN A 740 -9.48 -3.23 18.16
CA ASN A 740 -9.26 -1.81 17.89
C ASN A 740 -10.45 -1.19 17.10
N ALA A 741 -10.47 0.13 16.97
CA ALA A 741 -11.58 0.85 16.32
C ALA A 741 -11.86 0.38 14.86
N PRO A 742 -10.85 0.25 13.98
CA PRO A 742 -11.06 -0.29 12.63
C PRO A 742 -11.66 -1.70 12.60
N GLN A 743 -11.19 -2.59 13.49
CA GLN A 743 -11.73 -3.95 13.61
C GLN A 743 -13.18 -3.95 14.09
N VAL A 744 -13.53 -3.12 15.09
CA VAL A 744 -14.92 -2.96 15.56
C VAL A 744 -15.83 -2.45 14.45
N ALA A 745 -15.38 -1.47 13.66
CA ALA A 745 -16.15 -0.93 12.53
C ALA A 745 -16.36 -1.97 11.43
N ALA A 746 -15.30 -2.73 11.10
CA ALA A 746 -15.35 -3.81 10.13
C ALA A 746 -16.32 -4.93 10.55
N LEU A 747 -16.21 -5.37 11.81
CA LEU A 747 -17.14 -6.34 12.37
C LEU A 747 -18.57 -5.80 12.42
N ALA A 748 -18.78 -4.52 12.70
CA ALA A 748 -20.10 -3.90 12.70
C ALA A 748 -20.78 -3.99 11.33
N ARG A 749 -20.08 -3.65 10.24
CA ARG A 749 -20.59 -3.80 8.86
C ARG A 749 -20.90 -5.24 8.51
N PHE A 750 -20.03 -6.16 8.92
CA PHE A 750 -20.27 -7.58 8.70
C PHE A 750 -21.56 -8.04 9.39
N VAL A 751 -21.75 -7.70 10.66
CA VAL A 751 -22.95 -8.06 11.43
C VAL A 751 -24.21 -7.39 10.87
N GLU A 752 -24.12 -6.14 10.39
CA GLU A 752 -25.22 -5.46 9.70
C GLU A 752 -25.75 -6.26 8.50
N SER A 753 -24.84 -6.83 7.71
CA SER A 753 -25.22 -7.65 6.54
C SER A 753 -25.98 -8.94 6.91
N LYS A 754 -25.83 -9.40 8.17
CA LYS A 754 -26.44 -10.64 8.70
C LYS A 754 -27.55 -10.38 9.72
N ALA A 755 -27.88 -9.13 10.00
CA ALA A 755 -28.73 -8.73 11.11
C ALA A 755 -30.14 -9.35 11.08
N GLU A 756 -30.74 -9.53 9.90
CA GLU A 756 -32.08 -10.12 9.77
C GLU A 756 -32.18 -11.54 10.36
N GLY A 757 -31.10 -12.32 10.29
CA GLY A 757 -31.02 -13.67 10.85
C GLY A 757 -30.66 -13.74 12.33
N LEU A 758 -30.19 -12.62 12.90
CA LEU A 758 -29.56 -12.57 14.23
C LEU A 758 -30.30 -11.68 15.24
N GLU A 759 -31.46 -11.10 14.89
CA GLU A 759 -32.18 -10.11 15.73
C GLU A 759 -32.28 -10.52 17.21
N ALA A 760 -32.73 -11.75 17.50
CA ALA A 760 -32.94 -12.20 18.88
C ALA A 760 -31.64 -12.30 19.70
N GLU A 761 -30.53 -12.63 19.04
CA GLU A 761 -29.23 -12.78 19.69
C GLU A 761 -28.53 -11.43 19.85
N LEU A 762 -28.65 -10.55 18.85
CA LEU A 762 -28.19 -9.16 18.95
C LEU A 762 -28.87 -8.43 20.11
N VAL A 763 -30.18 -8.65 20.33
CA VAL A 763 -30.89 -8.08 21.49
C VAL A 763 -30.28 -8.56 22.81
N ARG A 764 -29.91 -9.84 22.92
CA ARG A 764 -29.24 -10.37 24.13
C ARG A 764 -27.85 -9.78 24.31
N CYS A 765 -27.10 -9.61 23.22
CA CYS A 765 -25.78 -9.00 23.26
C CYS A 765 -25.84 -7.54 23.73
N VAL A 766 -26.89 -6.78 23.39
CA VAL A 766 -27.12 -5.43 23.95
C VAL A 766 -27.49 -5.48 25.44
N GLU A 767 -28.15 -6.54 25.92
CA GLU A 767 -28.53 -6.69 27.33
C GLU A 767 -27.32 -6.96 28.24
N SER A 768 -26.34 -7.74 27.77
CA SER A 768 -25.21 -8.21 28.59
C SER A 768 -23.82 -7.84 28.10
N GLY A 769 -23.69 -7.28 26.90
CA GLY A 769 -22.41 -6.94 26.26
C GLY A 769 -21.79 -5.66 26.81
N GLY A 770 -20.49 -5.50 26.53
CA GLY A 770 -19.74 -4.28 26.83
C GLY A 770 -19.98 -3.19 25.78
N PRO A 771 -19.18 -2.10 25.83
CA PRO A 771 -19.21 -0.99 24.89
C PRO A 771 -19.19 -1.39 23.41
N SER A 772 -18.21 -2.20 23.00
CA SER A 772 -18.00 -2.55 21.58
C SER A 772 -19.10 -3.47 21.08
N ALA A 773 -19.45 -4.49 21.86
CA ALA A 773 -20.52 -5.43 21.55
C ALA A 773 -21.88 -4.72 21.41
N THR A 774 -22.16 -3.79 22.33
CA THR A 774 -23.41 -3.01 22.33
C THR A 774 -23.49 -2.09 21.12
N TYR A 775 -22.38 -1.43 20.77
CA TYR A 775 -22.32 -0.59 19.58
C TYR A 775 -22.57 -1.41 18.30
N ILE A 776 -21.83 -2.51 18.10
CA ILE A 776 -21.99 -3.39 16.93
C ILE A 776 -23.43 -3.91 16.82
N ALA A 777 -23.95 -4.50 17.90
CA ALA A 777 -25.29 -5.05 17.91
C ALA A 777 -26.36 -3.97 17.74
N GLY A 778 -26.14 -2.79 18.33
CA GLY A 778 -27.02 -1.65 18.21
C GLY A 778 -27.11 -1.10 16.78
N ARG A 779 -25.97 -0.99 16.10
CA ARG A 779 -25.87 -0.57 14.69
C ARG A 779 -26.59 -1.56 13.77
N ALA A 780 -26.34 -2.86 13.97
CA ALA A 780 -27.01 -3.94 13.23
C ALA A 780 -28.53 -4.01 13.46
N LEU A 781 -29.00 -3.82 14.70
CA LEU A 781 -30.44 -3.78 14.99
C LEU A 781 -31.13 -2.53 14.39
N ALA A 782 -30.39 -1.43 14.31
CA ALA A 782 -30.85 -0.19 13.69
C ALA A 782 -30.98 -0.32 12.16
N SER A 783 -30.05 -1.00 11.49
CA SER A 783 -30.11 -1.23 10.03
C SER A 783 -31.38 -1.99 9.62
N ILE A 784 -31.78 -3.02 10.39
CA ILE A 784 -33.04 -3.76 10.18
C ILE A 784 -34.27 -3.07 10.80
N ARG A 785 -34.09 -1.93 11.46
CA ARG A 785 -35.14 -1.14 12.13
C ARG A 785 -35.97 -1.97 13.11
N SER A 786 -35.33 -2.83 13.91
CA SER A 786 -36.00 -3.71 14.87
C SER A 786 -36.73 -2.89 15.94
N THR A 787 -38.07 -2.89 15.90
CA THR A 787 -38.88 -2.20 16.93
C THR A 787 -38.91 -2.93 18.27
N SER A 788 -38.57 -4.22 18.27
CA SER A 788 -38.57 -5.06 19.48
C SER A 788 -37.39 -4.71 20.40
N ALA A 789 -36.25 -4.33 19.81
CA ALA A 789 -35.01 -3.96 20.47
C ALA A 789 -34.98 -2.53 21.03
N LEU A 790 -35.87 -1.64 20.59
CA LEU A 790 -35.87 -0.22 20.98
C LEU A 790 -35.80 0.05 22.49
N PRO A 791 -36.52 -0.68 23.37
CA PRO A 791 -36.39 -0.50 24.81
C PRO A 791 -34.97 -0.81 25.30
N THR A 792 -34.42 -1.95 24.87
CA THR A 792 -33.09 -2.43 25.26
C THR A 792 -31.99 -1.50 24.77
N LEU A 793 -32.09 -1.03 23.52
CA LEU A 793 -31.13 -0.10 22.92
C LEU A 793 -31.09 1.25 23.64
N LEU A 794 -32.25 1.80 24.00
CA LEU A 794 -32.30 3.04 24.77
C LEU A 794 -31.80 2.86 26.20
N ASP A 795 -32.10 1.71 26.82
CA ASP A 795 -31.61 1.39 28.16
C ASP A 795 -30.08 1.16 28.16
N ALA A 796 -29.49 0.69 27.05
CA ALA A 796 -28.04 0.56 26.89
C ALA A 796 -27.36 1.89 26.54
N TYR A 797 -28.00 2.72 25.71
CA TYR A 797 -27.49 4.05 25.35
C TYR A 797 -27.43 5.02 26.54
N CYS A 798 -28.38 4.91 27.47
CA CYS A 798 -28.37 5.67 28.72
C CYS A 798 -27.35 5.17 29.76
N ASP A 799 -26.68 4.04 29.50
CA ASP A 799 -25.74 3.42 30.43
C ASP A 799 -24.30 3.73 30.00
N ASP A 800 -23.60 4.55 30.80
CA ASP A 800 -22.24 5.00 30.51
C ASP A 800 -21.24 3.84 30.33
N GLN A 801 -21.48 2.68 30.97
CA GLN A 801 -20.60 1.52 30.85
C GLN A 801 -20.86 0.67 29.62
N ARG A 802 -22.03 0.83 28.97
CA ARG A 802 -22.44 -0.02 27.84
C ARG A 802 -22.54 0.73 26.52
N ARG A 803 -22.73 2.05 26.54
CA ARG A 803 -23.01 2.80 25.31
C ARG A 803 -21.84 2.88 24.31
N GLY A 804 -20.60 2.73 24.77
CA GLY A 804 -19.41 2.98 23.96
C GLY A 804 -19.37 4.41 23.41
N ASP A 805 -19.06 4.56 22.12
CA ASP A 805 -19.10 5.86 21.44
C ASP A 805 -20.54 6.41 21.40
N LYS A 806 -20.73 7.45 22.20
CA LYS A 806 -22.01 8.15 22.37
C LYS A 806 -22.53 8.71 21.04
N GLU A 807 -21.68 9.29 20.20
CA GLU A 807 -22.13 9.95 18.98
C GLU A 807 -22.42 8.95 17.87
N ALA A 808 -21.54 7.97 17.68
CA ALA A 808 -21.76 6.91 16.69
C ALA A 808 -23.02 6.10 17.03
N PHE A 809 -23.24 5.77 18.31
CA PHE A 809 -24.45 5.05 18.70
C PHE A 809 -25.71 5.93 18.58
N ALA A 810 -25.61 7.25 18.84
CA ALA A 810 -26.72 8.17 18.59
C ALA A 810 -27.08 8.24 17.10
N ARG A 811 -26.09 8.30 16.19
CA ARG A 811 -26.27 8.27 14.73
C ARG A 811 -26.98 6.99 14.30
N ALA A 812 -26.56 5.84 14.81
CA ALA A 812 -27.21 4.56 14.54
C ALA A 812 -28.67 4.56 15.00
N LEU A 813 -28.96 5.00 16.23
CA LEU A 813 -30.34 5.06 16.74
C LEU A 813 -31.22 6.07 15.98
N ALA A 814 -30.63 7.14 15.46
CA ALA A 814 -31.37 8.13 14.70
C ALA A 814 -31.99 7.58 13.39
N THR A 815 -31.43 6.49 12.83
CA THR A 815 -31.96 5.80 11.63
C THR A 815 -33.38 5.22 11.81
N TYR A 816 -33.81 4.99 13.06
CA TYR A 816 -35.20 4.60 13.38
C TYR A 816 -36.21 5.75 13.14
N GLY A 817 -35.71 6.98 13.09
CA GLY A 817 -36.47 8.21 12.94
C GLY A 817 -37.66 8.32 13.88
N LYS A 818 -38.83 8.63 13.33
CA LYS A 818 -40.05 8.88 14.12
C LYS A 818 -40.53 7.65 14.91
N LYS A 819 -40.09 6.43 14.57
CA LYS A 819 -40.45 5.21 15.32
C LYS A 819 -39.79 5.16 16.70
N LEU A 820 -38.69 5.87 16.90
CA LEU A 820 -37.99 5.95 18.20
C LEU A 820 -38.73 6.83 19.22
N LEU A 821 -39.50 7.82 18.74
CA LEU A 821 -40.13 8.85 19.57
C LEU A 821 -41.04 8.33 20.70
N PRO A 822 -41.91 7.32 20.51
CA PRO A 822 -42.76 6.83 21.59
C PRO A 822 -41.96 6.26 22.77
N GLN A 823 -40.89 5.52 22.47
CA GLN A 823 -40.04 4.91 23.49
C GLN A 823 -39.12 5.97 24.12
N LEU A 824 -38.51 6.84 23.33
CA LEU A 824 -37.72 7.98 23.81
C LEU A 824 -38.52 8.87 24.77
N LYS A 825 -39.77 9.23 24.40
CA LYS A 825 -40.69 9.98 25.27
C LYS A 825 -40.99 9.23 26.57
N ARG A 826 -41.03 7.90 26.54
CA ARG A 826 -41.29 7.07 27.73
C ARG A 826 -40.08 7.04 28.66
N THR A 827 -38.87 6.84 28.13
CA THR A 827 -37.60 6.90 28.88
C THR A 827 -37.43 8.27 29.53
N ILE A 828 -37.61 9.36 28.77
CA ILE A 828 -37.49 10.73 29.31
C ILE A 828 -38.51 11.03 30.41
N LYS A 829 -39.73 10.47 30.31
CA LYS A 829 -40.75 10.63 31.35
C LYS A 829 -40.38 9.89 32.63
N LYS A 830 -39.87 8.66 32.48
CA LYS A 830 -39.51 7.75 33.58
C LYS A 830 -38.29 8.27 34.33
N GLU A 831 -37.16 8.41 33.66
CA GLU A 831 -35.86 8.70 34.28
C GLU A 831 -35.56 10.20 34.24
N GLY A 832 -35.59 10.83 33.07
CA GLY A 832 -35.20 12.22 32.90
C GLY A 832 -34.54 12.41 31.54
N HIS A 833 -33.89 13.54 31.32
CA HIS A 833 -32.93 13.67 30.24
C HIS A 833 -31.56 13.90 30.85
N ASP A 834 -30.56 13.31 30.22
CA ASP A 834 -29.14 13.49 30.44
C ASP A 834 -28.51 13.97 29.12
N ASP A 835 -27.21 14.23 29.15
CA ASP A 835 -26.47 14.71 27.99
C ASP A 835 -26.48 13.68 26.84
N ALA A 836 -26.66 12.38 27.14
CA ALA A 836 -26.77 11.32 26.16
C ALA A 836 -28.07 11.46 25.35
N LEU A 837 -29.22 11.53 26.03
CA LEU A 837 -30.52 11.68 25.39
C LEU A 837 -30.65 13.02 24.65
N VAL A 838 -29.99 14.08 25.14
CA VAL A 838 -29.91 15.36 24.44
C VAL A 838 -29.14 15.22 23.12
N ALA A 839 -27.98 14.54 23.12
CA ALA A 839 -27.22 14.26 21.90
C ALA A 839 -28.03 13.44 20.88
N LEU A 840 -28.73 12.40 21.34
CA LEU A 840 -29.61 11.60 20.49
C LEU A 840 -30.76 12.41 19.88
N ILE A 841 -31.33 13.35 20.64
CA ILE A 841 -32.37 14.26 20.11
C ILE A 841 -31.80 15.20 19.04
N ARG A 842 -30.57 15.71 19.22
CA ARG A 842 -29.90 16.55 18.21
C ARG A 842 -29.68 15.77 16.92
N GLU A 843 -29.18 14.54 17.04
CA GLU A 843 -28.91 13.69 15.88
C GLU A 843 -30.19 13.26 15.16
N LEU A 844 -31.26 12.97 15.91
CA LEU A 844 -32.60 12.74 15.33
C LEU A 844 -33.14 13.96 14.57
N GLU A 845 -32.88 15.19 15.03
CA GLU A 845 -33.28 16.39 14.29
C GLU A 845 -32.45 16.57 13.02
N ARG A 846 -31.14 16.31 13.10
CA ARG A 846 -30.22 16.40 11.95
C ARG A 846 -30.67 15.50 10.81
N GLN A 847 -31.06 14.26 11.11
CA GLN A 847 -31.52 13.30 10.10
C GLN A 847 -33.01 13.46 9.75
N HIS A 848 -33.83 13.96 10.69
CA HIS A 848 -35.27 14.08 10.52
C HIS A 848 -35.81 15.42 11.02
N GLU A 849 -35.85 16.40 10.11
CA GLU A 849 -36.33 17.75 10.41
C GLU A 849 -37.72 17.77 11.08
N GLY A 850 -37.85 18.56 12.15
CA GLY A 850 -39.11 18.81 12.84
C GLY A 850 -39.40 17.89 14.04
N VAL A 851 -38.49 16.99 14.40
CA VAL A 851 -38.58 16.17 15.62
C VAL A 851 -38.57 17.05 16.87
N LEU A 852 -37.68 18.03 16.96
CA LEU A 852 -37.62 19.02 18.05
C LEU A 852 -38.91 19.82 18.18
N ALA A 853 -39.50 20.22 17.06
CA ALA A 853 -40.77 20.94 17.06
C ALA A 853 -41.93 20.08 17.59
N GLU A 854 -41.91 18.77 17.34
CA GLU A 854 -42.87 17.83 17.88
C GLU A 854 -42.64 17.60 19.39
N LEU A 855 -41.40 17.35 19.81
CA LEU A 855 -41.05 17.13 21.22
C LEU A 855 -41.32 18.37 22.09
N ALA A 856 -41.07 19.57 21.56
CA ALA A 856 -41.38 20.84 22.24
C ALA A 856 -42.90 21.06 22.47
N LYS A 857 -43.77 20.38 21.72
CA LYS A 857 -45.23 20.42 21.88
C LYS A 857 -45.76 19.32 22.81
N ASP A 858 -44.91 18.43 23.35
CA ASP A 858 -45.34 17.35 24.24
C ASP A 858 -45.95 17.89 25.55
N ARG A 859 -46.95 17.19 26.09
CA ARG A 859 -47.62 17.59 27.34
C ARG A 859 -46.69 17.49 28.56
N SER A 860 -45.69 16.62 28.51
CA SER A 860 -44.72 16.43 29.60
C SER A 860 -43.76 17.61 29.68
N LYS A 861 -43.54 18.11 30.91
CA LYS A 861 -42.54 19.16 31.16
C LYS A 861 -41.11 18.63 30.94
N LYS A 862 -40.83 17.36 31.26
CA LYS A 862 -39.50 16.74 31.10
C LYS A 862 -39.10 16.63 29.63
N VAL A 863 -40.01 16.19 28.76
CA VAL A 863 -39.77 16.05 27.32
C VAL A 863 -39.54 17.42 26.67
N ARG A 864 -40.31 18.43 27.06
CA ARG A 864 -40.11 19.80 26.58
C ARG A 864 -38.79 20.42 27.03
N ALA A 865 -38.31 20.08 28.23
CA ALA A 865 -37.02 20.55 28.72
C ALA A 865 -35.88 19.96 27.88
N ALA A 866 -35.87 18.64 27.68
CA ALA A 866 -34.89 17.95 26.84
C ALA A 866 -34.84 18.51 25.40
N ALA A 867 -36.01 18.78 24.79
CA ALA A 867 -36.09 19.35 23.46
C ALA A 867 -35.61 20.81 23.37
N ASN A 868 -35.73 21.58 24.46
CA ASN A 868 -35.21 22.95 24.49
C ASN A 868 -33.70 22.95 24.70
N GLU A 869 -33.18 22.02 25.49
CA GLU A 869 -31.74 21.85 25.74
C GLU A 869 -31.00 21.31 24.52
N ALA A 870 -31.61 20.38 23.78
CA ALA A 870 -31.08 19.95 22.49
C ALA A 870 -31.04 21.08 21.44
N ARG A 871 -31.91 22.09 21.58
CA ARG A 871 -31.96 23.26 20.69
C ARG A 871 -30.94 24.34 21.04
N SER A 872 -30.58 24.45 22.33
CA SER A 872 -29.49 25.33 22.78
C SER A 872 -28.15 24.71 22.47
#